data_AF-A0AAU8V339-F1
#
_entry.id   AF-A0AAU8V339-F1
#
_cell.length_a   1.000
_cell.length_b   1.000
_cell.length_c   1.000
_cell.angle_alpha   90.00
_cell.angle_beta   90.00
_cell.angle_gamma   90.00
#
_symmetry.space_group_name_H-M   'P 1'
#
loop_
_entity.id
_entity.type
_entity.pdbx_description
1 polymer ?
#
loop_
_entity_poly.entity_id
_entity_poly.type
_entity_poly.pdbx_seq_one_letter_code
_entity_poly.pdbx_strand_id
1 'polypeptide(L)'
;MSSLFDLNEPIGLWELPLSPSQYEAACFRALVNERTLVFLDTNVLSAAFRLHQEAREGLFKLLRIPLAAKRLVVPAWVANEYVHNAFKAAKKTHGFREADLERLRASLPATKQLSAILHQVASVRDMERIAKRLNVTPAEASRELNARVEQLTNALGDAGGDLAIDAVHRELLTELRPAFVANDLGQIARMLAEQAAHRRASRIPPGLTDAEKGVAQGDEEAAGNADGDLAVWLEILSLSETHSVTGKSSADAQSPFNVLVISQEKKEDFLYRPRLRIAEAAKKIGIEENPDIRLIDPRLVSEFEHRVGHRRVAFVNLESLAAGALASIAEREFQDSVGLFIAAIRKQKRAADTRRDAGEEVPAGEVSVDLPVDSDAQGGVESTPELPAVVPEQGALPPEIVPVDTEAAFVLPIDEAVMVERNRLATMPLVTDYVQVVTNLLSESRKTEEMAVRRVLLMGAPPRPDAAFAVGRAMFVALQYGASKAASLFGGAHMAGSTVSPAEQAFVAGGLFEAFFESIGQLRESVLREGLPMLLDRVSQPGWESARQFINAQLAPFAARFFWIPGTAQQVLQVRIASEPEGESIIVRSVTAAYPGREDIELLRPKQSELQSSYLANTVNLATLRAALSRLSLLPDERVEIQLPGSTQSAPVLVLPADHFINTELVSAPLPA
;
A
#
# COMPACT_ATOMS: atom_id res chain seq x y z
N MET A 1 -3.85 26.83 1.96
CA MET A 1 -3.21 25.54 2.27
C MET A 1 -4.33 24.56 2.56
N SER A 2 -4.34 23.40 1.91
CA SER A 2 -5.37 22.39 2.08
C SER A 2 -5.36 21.84 3.51
N SER A 3 -6.54 21.72 4.11
CA SER A 3 -6.77 21.05 5.38
C SER A 3 -6.55 19.54 5.22
N LEU A 4 -6.24 18.83 6.32
CA LEU A 4 -6.16 17.36 6.30
C LEU A 4 -7.48 16.73 5.81
N PHE A 5 -8.60 17.35 6.16
CA PHE A 5 -9.95 16.89 5.81
C PHE A 5 -10.32 17.14 4.35
N ASP A 6 -9.60 18.02 3.66
CA ASP A 6 -9.82 18.29 2.23
C ASP A 6 -9.25 17.16 1.36
N LEU A 7 -8.57 16.17 1.95
CA LEU A 7 -8.02 15.01 1.25
C LEU A 7 -9.04 13.86 1.06
N ASN A 8 -10.27 14.04 1.56
CA ASN A 8 -11.28 13.00 1.64
C ASN A 8 -12.12 12.90 0.36
N GLU A 9 -11.52 12.38 -0.70
CA GLU A 9 -12.18 12.21 -2.01
C GLU A 9 -13.02 10.92 -2.09
N PRO A 10 -14.12 10.87 -2.89
CA PRO A 10 -14.98 9.69 -3.04
C PRO A 10 -14.28 8.42 -3.53
N ILE A 11 -13.22 8.58 -4.33
CA ILE A 11 -12.48 7.47 -4.96
C ILE A 11 -11.08 7.32 -4.34
N GLY A 12 -10.74 8.14 -3.35
CA GLY A 12 -9.39 8.20 -2.77
C GLY A 12 -8.40 8.89 -3.70
N LEU A 13 -7.32 9.41 -3.12
CA LEU A 13 -6.29 10.13 -3.84
C LEU A 13 -5.22 9.18 -4.35
N TRP A 14 -5.03 9.17 -5.67
CA TRP A 14 -3.87 8.51 -6.25
C TRP A 14 -2.56 9.24 -5.91
N GLU A 15 -2.59 10.58 -5.88
CA GLU A 15 -1.44 11.42 -5.59
C GLU A 15 -1.69 12.26 -4.32
N LEU A 16 -0.75 12.24 -3.37
CA LEU A 16 -0.82 13.10 -2.19
C LEU A 16 -0.30 14.51 -2.54
N PRO A 17 -1.11 15.58 -2.39
CA PRO A 17 -0.71 16.94 -2.75
C PRO A 17 0.10 17.66 -1.65
N LEU A 18 0.46 16.95 -0.57
CA LEU A 18 1.20 17.49 0.56
C LEU A 18 2.58 16.84 0.63
N SER A 19 3.60 17.66 0.90
CA SER A 19 4.90 17.16 1.35
C SER A 19 4.77 16.47 2.73
N PRO A 20 5.73 15.61 3.12
CA PRO A 20 5.78 15.02 4.47
C PRO A 20 5.57 16.03 5.60
N SER A 21 6.32 17.12 5.59
CA SER A 21 6.25 18.17 6.60
C SER A 21 4.92 18.93 6.57
N GLN A 22 4.34 19.13 5.38
CA GLN A 22 3.01 19.73 5.25
C GLN A 22 1.91 18.83 5.79
N TYR A 23 2.00 17.51 5.56
CA TYR A 23 1.07 16.53 6.13
C TYR A 23 1.18 16.47 7.65
N GLU A 24 2.40 16.37 8.20
CA GLU A 24 2.64 16.40 9.66
C GLU A 24 2.08 17.69 10.29
N ALA A 25 2.32 18.84 9.67
CA ALA A 25 1.74 20.10 10.10
C ALA A 25 0.20 20.11 10.01
N ALA A 26 -0.38 19.50 8.97
CA ALA A 26 -1.83 19.38 8.83
C ALA A 26 -2.45 18.49 9.92
N CYS A 27 -1.80 17.37 10.27
CA CYS A 27 -2.19 16.50 11.38
C CYS A 27 -2.22 17.24 12.72
N PHE A 28 -1.16 18.00 13.02
CA PHE A 28 -1.12 18.78 14.25
C PHE A 28 -2.15 19.93 14.26
N ARG A 29 -2.33 20.64 13.13
CA ARG A 29 -3.39 21.65 12.98
C ARG A 29 -4.78 21.08 13.23
N ALA A 30 -5.05 19.85 12.77
CA ALA A 30 -6.30 19.16 13.03
C ALA A 30 -6.52 18.91 14.54
N LEU A 31 -5.47 18.52 15.28
CA LEU A 31 -5.54 18.28 16.73
C LEU A 31 -5.86 19.53 17.54
N VAL A 32 -5.18 20.64 17.23
CA VAL A 32 -5.33 21.92 17.98
C VAL A 32 -6.60 22.69 17.62
N ASN A 33 -7.24 22.36 16.49
CA ASN A 33 -8.47 23.02 16.08
C ASN A 33 -9.59 22.76 17.11
N GLU A 34 -10.15 23.85 17.64
CA GLU A 34 -11.19 23.85 18.67
C GLU A 34 -12.49 23.15 18.23
N ARG A 35 -12.71 23.02 16.92
CA ARG A 35 -13.87 22.32 16.34
C ARG A 35 -13.59 20.87 15.96
N THR A 36 -12.45 20.31 16.34
CA THR A 36 -12.12 18.91 16.06
C THR A 36 -12.43 18.03 17.27
N LEU A 37 -13.34 17.08 17.10
CA LEU A 37 -13.55 15.97 18.02
C LEU A 37 -12.48 14.90 17.77
N VAL A 38 -11.81 14.43 18.82
CA VAL A 38 -10.65 13.54 18.71
C VAL A 38 -10.97 12.19 19.35
N PHE A 39 -10.90 11.11 18.59
CA PHE A 39 -11.10 9.74 19.09
C PHE A 39 -9.76 9.02 19.24
N LEU A 40 -9.65 8.19 20.28
CA LEU A 40 -8.52 7.27 20.46
C LEU A 40 -8.90 5.84 20.12
N ASP A 41 -7.96 5.15 19.50
CA ASP A 41 -8.02 3.72 19.21
C ASP A 41 -7.29 2.88 20.28
N THR A 42 -7.61 1.57 20.37
CA THR A 42 -7.04 0.61 21.32
C THR A 42 -5.51 0.55 21.23
N ASN A 43 -4.97 0.67 20.02
CA ASN A 43 -3.52 0.64 19.77
C ASN A 43 -2.77 1.87 20.30
N VAL A 44 -3.47 2.99 20.53
CA VAL A 44 -2.87 4.17 21.16
C VAL A 44 -2.74 3.95 22.66
N LEU A 45 -3.75 3.34 23.30
CA LEU A 45 -3.70 3.01 24.73
C LEU A 45 -2.63 1.96 25.02
N SER A 46 -2.53 0.93 24.17
CA SER A 46 -1.53 -0.13 24.32
C SER A 46 -0.10 0.36 24.07
N ALA A 47 0.09 1.44 23.31
CA ALA A 47 1.41 2.03 23.08
C ALA A 47 2.09 2.50 24.39
N ALA A 48 1.33 2.95 25.39
CA ALA A 48 1.88 3.40 26.66
C ALA A 48 2.70 2.30 27.37
N PHE A 49 2.27 1.04 27.29
CA PHE A 49 2.95 -0.11 27.91
C PHE A 49 4.28 -0.49 27.26
N ARG A 50 4.56 0.10 26.09
CA ARG A 50 5.82 -0.08 25.36
C ARG A 50 6.79 1.06 25.60
N LEU A 51 6.37 2.12 26.29
CA LEU A 51 7.13 3.35 26.47
C LEU A 51 7.59 3.48 27.92
N HIS A 52 8.83 3.94 28.12
CA HIS A 52 9.31 4.34 29.44
C HIS A 52 8.60 5.63 29.90
N GLN A 53 8.62 5.91 31.20
CA GLN A 53 7.87 7.00 31.81
C GLN A 53 8.04 8.35 31.12
N GLU A 54 9.26 8.76 30.78
CA GLU A 54 9.52 10.07 30.15
C GLU A 54 8.96 10.16 28.72
N ALA A 55 8.94 9.04 27.99
CA ALA A 55 8.31 8.97 26.68
C ALA A 55 6.77 8.96 26.79
N ARG A 56 6.22 8.35 27.86
CA ARG A 56 4.77 8.43 28.14
C ARG A 56 4.33 9.84 28.46
N GLU A 57 5.13 10.62 29.19
CA GLU A 57 4.83 12.03 29.45
C GLU A 57 4.72 12.83 28.14
N GLY A 58 5.56 12.56 27.14
CA GLY A 58 5.43 13.14 25.81
C GLY A 58 4.10 12.80 25.11
N LEU A 59 3.65 11.53 25.21
CA LEU A 59 2.33 11.10 24.73
C LEU A 59 1.20 11.86 25.44
N PHE A 60 1.24 11.93 26.78
CA PHE A 60 0.21 12.60 27.56
C PHE A 60 0.17 14.10 27.29
N LYS A 61 1.32 14.77 27.13
CA LYS A 61 1.37 16.19 26.71
C LYS A 61 0.63 16.44 25.39
N LEU A 62 0.73 15.54 24.42
CA LEU A 62 -0.03 15.64 23.17
C LEU A 62 -1.53 15.44 23.37
N LEU A 63 -1.92 14.42 24.16
CA LEU A 63 -3.32 14.10 24.42
C LEU A 63 -4.03 15.12 25.33
N ARG A 64 -3.28 15.80 26.21
CA ARG A 64 -3.80 16.89 27.07
C ARG A 64 -4.34 18.06 26.25
N ILE A 65 -3.83 18.31 25.03
CA ILE A 65 -4.27 19.39 24.14
C ILE A 65 -5.78 19.29 23.83
N PRO A 66 -6.29 18.19 23.22
CA PRO A 66 -7.73 18.03 23.02
C PRO A 66 -8.49 17.71 24.32
N LEU A 67 -7.86 17.08 25.31
CA LEU A 67 -8.50 16.73 26.58
C LEU A 67 -8.89 17.98 27.39
N ALA A 68 -8.02 18.98 27.49
CA ALA A 68 -8.28 20.22 28.22
C ALA A 68 -9.51 20.97 27.67
N ALA A 69 -9.75 20.83 26.36
CA ALA A 69 -10.91 21.39 25.66
C ALA A 69 -12.14 20.44 25.66
N LYS A 70 -12.09 19.31 26.37
CA LYS A 70 -13.13 18.25 26.38
C LYS A 70 -13.47 17.70 25.00
N ARG A 71 -12.49 17.69 24.09
CA ARG A 71 -12.62 17.18 22.72
C ARG A 71 -12.07 15.77 22.54
N LEU A 72 -11.36 15.25 23.54
CA LEU A 72 -10.80 13.90 23.50
C LEU A 72 -11.85 12.89 23.97
N VAL A 73 -12.02 11.83 23.19
CA VAL A 73 -12.99 10.77 23.40
C VAL A 73 -12.31 9.41 23.27
N VAL A 74 -12.52 8.54 24.26
CA VAL A 74 -12.15 7.14 24.21
C VAL A 74 -13.46 6.33 24.10
N PRO A 75 -13.70 5.68 22.94
CA PRO A 75 -14.87 4.81 22.76
C PRO A 75 -14.96 3.72 23.83
N ALA A 76 -16.18 3.33 24.21
CA ALA A 76 -16.42 2.28 25.18
C ALA A 76 -15.88 0.93 24.68
N TRP A 77 -16.00 0.65 23.38
CA TRP A 77 -15.46 -0.57 22.80
C TRP A 77 -13.93 -0.63 22.88
N VAL A 78 -13.26 0.49 22.64
CA VAL A 78 -11.80 0.64 22.79
C VAL A 78 -11.38 0.34 24.24
N ALA A 79 -12.13 0.85 25.22
CA ALA A 79 -11.89 0.55 26.62
C ALA A 79 -12.09 -0.94 26.96
N ASN A 80 -13.10 -1.58 26.37
CA ASN A 80 -13.38 -3.00 26.54
C ASN A 80 -12.24 -3.88 25.98
N GLU A 81 -11.80 -3.60 24.76
CA GLU A 81 -10.67 -4.31 24.13
C GLU A 81 -9.38 -4.09 24.90
N TYR A 82 -9.12 -2.86 25.34
CA TYR A 82 -7.99 -2.55 26.20
C TYR A 82 -7.98 -3.42 27.46
N VAL A 83 -9.11 -3.52 28.17
CA VAL A 83 -9.20 -4.34 29.39
C VAL A 83 -8.96 -5.82 29.10
N HIS A 84 -9.53 -6.34 28.01
CA HIS A 84 -9.33 -7.72 27.61
C HIS A 84 -7.85 -8.01 27.29
N ASN A 85 -7.23 -7.15 26.49
CA ASN A 85 -5.85 -7.33 26.03
C ASN A 85 -4.83 -7.12 27.15
N ALA A 86 -5.04 -6.11 28.01
CA ALA A 86 -4.11 -5.75 29.07
C ALA A 86 -4.22 -6.64 30.33
N PHE A 87 -5.42 -7.15 30.66
CA PHE A 87 -5.63 -7.85 31.93
C PHE A 87 -6.06 -9.31 31.79
N LYS A 88 -6.77 -9.68 30.71
CA LYS A 88 -7.29 -11.05 30.54
C LYS A 88 -6.40 -11.93 29.67
N ALA A 89 -5.86 -11.39 28.57
CA ALA A 89 -4.94 -12.11 27.68
C ALA A 89 -3.48 -12.11 28.18
N ALA A 90 -3.10 -11.13 29.01
CA ALA A 90 -1.71 -10.77 29.30
C ALA A 90 -0.95 -11.66 30.31
N LYS A 91 -1.40 -12.87 30.63
CA LYS A 91 -0.53 -13.80 31.39
C LYS A 91 0.44 -14.59 30.51
N LYS A 92 0.36 -14.51 29.17
CA LYS A 92 1.22 -15.34 28.30
C LYS A 92 1.78 -14.69 27.02
N THR A 93 1.47 -13.44 26.66
CA THR A 93 1.73 -13.00 25.26
C THR A 93 2.35 -11.61 25.08
N HIS A 94 3.18 -11.53 24.04
CA HIS A 94 4.05 -10.45 23.59
C HIS A 94 3.37 -9.07 23.54
N GLY A 95 4.05 -8.03 24.06
CA GLY A 95 3.61 -6.64 23.90
C GLY A 95 4.01 -5.71 25.03
N PHE A 96 4.22 -6.25 26.22
CA PHE A 96 4.64 -5.53 27.42
C PHE A 96 6.16 -5.60 27.57
N ARG A 97 6.82 -4.46 27.72
CA ARG A 97 8.28 -4.43 27.91
C ARG A 97 8.72 -5.10 29.22
N GLU A 98 7.82 -5.21 30.20
CA GLU A 98 8.03 -6.02 31.41
C GLU A 98 8.32 -7.49 31.05
N ALA A 99 7.52 -8.11 30.18
CA ALA A 99 7.73 -9.49 29.73
C ALA A 99 9.02 -9.66 28.90
N ASP A 100 9.41 -8.65 28.12
CA ASP A 100 10.69 -8.67 27.38
C ASP A 100 11.89 -8.53 28.33
N LEU A 101 11.78 -7.70 29.37
CA LEU A 101 12.79 -7.59 30.43
C LEU A 101 12.87 -8.88 31.25
N GLU A 102 11.73 -9.49 31.58
CA GLU A 102 11.69 -10.80 32.25
C GLU A 102 12.33 -11.90 31.42
N ARG A 103 12.07 -11.95 30.11
CA ARG A 103 12.75 -12.88 29.19
C ARG A 103 14.24 -12.63 29.09
N LEU A 104 14.67 -11.36 29.01
CA LEU A 104 16.09 -11.03 29.00
C LEU A 104 16.75 -11.46 30.31
N ARG A 105 16.11 -11.20 31.46
CA ARG A 105 16.56 -11.67 32.78
C ARG A 105 16.63 -13.20 32.83
N ALA A 106 15.63 -13.90 32.29
CA ALA A 106 15.58 -15.36 32.24
C ALA A 106 16.60 -15.97 31.27
N SER A 107 17.02 -15.23 30.23
CA SER A 107 18.04 -15.66 29.27
C SER A 107 19.47 -15.57 29.80
N LEU A 108 19.69 -14.81 30.88
CA LEU A 108 20.98 -14.76 31.54
C LEU A 108 21.23 -16.09 32.26
N PRO A 109 22.38 -16.74 32.04
CA PRO A 109 22.69 -17.99 32.71
C PRO A 109 22.77 -17.74 34.21
N ALA A 110 22.12 -18.61 34.99
CA ALA A 110 22.31 -18.59 36.45
C ALA A 110 23.81 -18.72 36.75
N THR A 111 24.34 -17.89 37.66
CA THR A 111 25.78 -17.90 38.02
C THR A 111 26.29 -19.31 38.39
N LYS A 112 25.43 -20.14 39.00
CA LYS A 112 25.72 -21.57 39.27
C LYS A 112 25.86 -22.43 37.99
N GLN A 113 25.02 -22.20 36.98
CA GLN A 113 25.08 -22.91 35.70
C GLN A 113 26.27 -22.48 34.84
N LEU A 114 26.56 -21.17 34.80
CA LEU A 114 27.72 -20.63 34.10
C LEU A 114 29.02 -21.23 34.65
N SER A 115 29.16 -21.26 35.98
CA SER A 115 30.28 -21.90 36.66
C SER A 115 30.39 -23.39 36.31
N ALA A 116 29.28 -24.13 36.36
CA ALA A 116 29.25 -25.56 36.05
C ALA A 116 29.66 -25.85 34.59
N ILE A 117 29.18 -25.06 33.62
CA ILE A 117 29.52 -25.20 32.20
C ILE A 117 30.98 -24.86 31.96
N LEU A 118 31.50 -23.79 32.56
CA LEU A 118 32.91 -23.42 32.43
C LEU A 118 33.82 -24.51 33.00
N HIS A 119 33.45 -25.12 34.13
CA HIS A 119 34.18 -26.24 34.69
C HIS A 119 34.17 -27.49 33.80
N GLN A 120 33.14 -27.68 32.98
CA GLN A 120 33.02 -28.83 32.07
C GLN A 120 33.70 -28.64 30.72
N VAL A 121 33.74 -27.41 30.20
CA VAL A 121 34.12 -27.12 28.81
C VAL A 121 35.43 -26.35 28.69
N ALA A 122 35.82 -25.55 29.70
CA ALA A 122 37.02 -24.72 29.60
C ALA A 122 38.28 -25.50 30.00
N SER A 123 39.27 -25.54 29.10
CA SER A 123 40.60 -26.04 29.46
C SER A 123 41.37 -25.03 30.33
N VAL A 124 42.46 -25.47 30.95
CA VAL A 124 43.36 -24.59 31.73
C VAL A 124 43.85 -23.40 30.87
N ARG A 125 44.13 -23.62 29.58
CA ARG A 125 44.54 -22.57 28.63
C ARG A 125 43.42 -21.60 28.27
N ASP A 126 42.18 -22.05 28.28
CA ASP A 126 41.02 -21.19 28.04
C ASP A 126 40.74 -20.31 29.26
N MET A 127 40.87 -20.88 30.46
CA MET A 127 40.77 -20.13 31.71
C MET A 127 41.88 -19.09 31.85
N GLU A 128 43.12 -19.38 31.43
CA GLU A 128 44.21 -18.38 31.38
C GLU A 128 43.90 -17.24 30.39
N ARG A 129 43.31 -17.54 29.22
CA ARG A 129 42.88 -16.51 28.26
C ARG A 129 41.76 -15.64 28.82
N ILE A 130 40.78 -16.24 29.48
CA ILE A 130 39.67 -15.52 30.13
C ILE A 130 40.22 -14.63 31.25
N ALA A 131 41.09 -15.18 32.11
CA ALA A 131 41.75 -14.47 33.19
C ALA A 131 42.53 -13.25 32.69
N LYS A 132 43.28 -13.40 31.60
CA LYS A 132 44.01 -12.30 30.96
C LYS A 132 43.08 -11.22 30.39
N ARG A 133 41.92 -11.59 29.83
CA ARG A 133 40.91 -10.63 29.33
C ARG A 133 40.21 -9.88 30.46
N LEU A 134 39.95 -10.57 31.58
CA LEU A 134 39.32 -10.00 32.77
C LEU A 134 40.32 -9.28 33.69
N ASN A 135 41.62 -9.41 33.40
CA ASN A 135 42.73 -8.84 34.17
C ASN A 135 42.79 -9.37 35.63
N VAL A 136 42.50 -10.67 35.80
CA VAL A 136 42.49 -11.39 37.10
C VAL A 136 43.33 -12.66 37.02
N THR A 137 43.56 -13.34 38.14
CA THR A 137 44.26 -14.64 38.13
C THR A 137 43.39 -15.77 37.56
N PRO A 138 43.97 -16.85 37.01
CA PRO A 138 43.20 -18.00 36.50
C PRO A 138 42.26 -18.64 37.52
N ALA A 139 42.63 -18.63 38.81
CA ALA A 139 41.80 -19.14 39.90
C ALA A 139 40.59 -18.24 40.22
N GLU A 140 40.67 -16.95 39.89
CA GLU A 140 39.63 -15.95 40.15
C GLU A 140 38.74 -15.69 38.94
N ALA A 141 39.19 -16.05 37.74
CA ALA A 141 38.49 -15.78 36.48
C ALA A 141 37.02 -16.26 36.48
N SER A 142 36.73 -17.43 37.05
CA SER A 142 35.35 -17.93 37.18
C SER A 142 34.51 -17.09 38.13
N ARG A 143 35.07 -16.64 39.26
CA ARG A 143 34.37 -15.77 40.22
C ARG A 143 34.11 -14.39 39.66
N GLU A 144 35.10 -13.79 39.02
CA GLU A 144 34.99 -12.47 38.39
C GLU A 144 33.94 -12.46 37.27
N LEU A 145 33.89 -13.52 36.46
CA LEU A 145 32.87 -13.64 35.42
C LEU A 145 31.46 -13.75 36.02
N ASN A 146 31.29 -14.53 37.09
CA ASN A 146 30.02 -14.62 37.81
C ASN A 146 29.62 -13.26 38.41
N ALA A 147 30.56 -12.53 39.01
CA ALA A 147 30.31 -11.20 39.57
C ALA A 147 29.83 -10.21 38.51
N ARG A 148 30.39 -10.28 37.28
CA ARG A 148 29.93 -9.43 36.16
C ARG A 148 28.54 -9.79 35.66
N VAL A 149 28.20 -11.08 35.60
CA VAL A 149 26.83 -11.52 35.27
C VAL A 149 25.84 -11.07 36.34
N GLU A 150 26.22 -11.14 37.62
CA GLU A 150 25.41 -10.68 38.74
C GLU A 150 25.22 -9.15 38.72
N GLN A 151 26.29 -8.38 38.47
CA GLN A 151 26.20 -6.92 38.27
C GLN A 151 25.26 -6.56 37.11
N LEU A 152 25.36 -7.27 35.99
CA LEU A 152 24.46 -7.06 34.85
C LEU A 152 23.01 -7.40 35.23
N THR A 153 22.80 -8.48 35.96
CA THR A 153 21.47 -8.92 36.42
C THR A 153 20.85 -7.88 37.36
N ASN A 154 21.63 -7.35 38.30
CA ASN A 154 21.18 -6.31 39.23
C ASN A 154 20.87 -5.00 38.50
N ALA A 155 21.74 -4.55 37.58
CA ALA A 155 21.49 -3.34 36.79
C ALA A 155 20.24 -3.46 35.89
N LEU A 156 19.96 -4.67 35.37
CA LEU A 156 18.72 -4.95 34.66
C LEU A 156 17.51 -5.07 35.60
N GLY A 157 17.73 -5.44 36.87
CA GLY A 157 16.74 -5.44 37.94
C GLY A 157 16.23 -4.04 38.27
N ASP A 158 17.14 -3.06 38.30
CA ASP A 158 16.82 -1.65 38.54
C ASP A 158 16.08 -0.98 37.36
N ALA A 159 16.11 -1.59 36.18
CA ALA A 159 15.44 -1.11 34.98
C ALA A 159 14.00 -1.64 34.84
N GLY A 160 13.07 -0.76 34.47
CA GLY A 160 11.71 -1.12 34.04
C GLY A 160 10.66 -1.28 35.13
N GLY A 161 10.95 -0.85 36.38
CA GLY A 161 9.91 -0.77 37.43
C GLY A 161 8.76 0.18 37.07
N ASP A 162 9.00 1.15 36.18
CA ASP A 162 8.03 2.08 35.61
C ASP A 162 7.19 1.48 34.46
N LEU A 163 7.46 0.23 34.06
CA LEU A 163 6.74 -0.49 33.00
C LEU A 163 5.73 -1.50 33.54
N ALA A 164 5.62 -1.62 34.87
CA ALA A 164 4.65 -2.48 35.52
C ALA A 164 3.23 -2.16 35.04
N ILE A 165 2.47 -3.19 34.64
CA ILE A 165 1.13 -3.03 34.04
C ILE A 165 0.22 -2.14 34.91
N ASP A 166 0.20 -2.37 36.22
CA ASP A 166 -0.64 -1.60 37.15
C ASP A 166 -0.21 -0.13 37.27
N ALA A 167 1.08 0.16 37.16
CA ALA A 167 1.61 1.52 37.23
C ALA A 167 1.20 2.32 35.97
N VAL A 168 1.44 1.74 34.79
CA VAL A 168 1.05 2.34 33.50
C VAL A 168 -0.48 2.50 33.39
N HIS A 169 -1.24 1.50 33.85
CA HIS A 169 -2.70 1.59 33.89
C HIS A 169 -3.19 2.73 34.79
N ARG A 170 -2.58 2.90 35.96
CA ARG A 170 -2.91 4.00 36.88
C ARG A 170 -2.60 5.36 36.26
N GLU A 171 -1.47 5.49 35.55
CA GLU A 171 -1.15 6.71 34.80
C GLU A 171 -2.21 7.01 33.73
N LEU A 172 -2.58 6.00 32.93
CA LEU A 172 -3.63 6.15 31.91
C LEU A 172 -4.97 6.60 32.50
N LEU A 173 -5.37 6.05 33.65
CA LEU A 173 -6.58 6.48 34.35
C LEU A 173 -6.45 7.89 34.91
N THR A 174 -5.31 8.25 35.50
CA THR A 174 -5.09 9.62 35.99
C THR A 174 -5.21 10.65 34.86
N GLU A 175 -4.62 10.35 33.71
CA GLU A 175 -4.55 11.29 32.59
C GLU A 175 -5.82 11.31 31.73
N LEU A 176 -6.39 10.15 31.39
CA LEU A 176 -7.40 10.04 30.35
C LEU A 176 -8.81 9.73 30.86
N ARG A 177 -9.02 9.50 32.16
CA ARG A 177 -10.35 9.16 32.73
C ARG A 177 -11.50 10.07 32.24
N PRO A 178 -11.34 11.40 32.13
CA PRO A 178 -12.42 12.26 31.65
C PRO A 178 -12.83 12.02 30.19
N ALA A 179 -11.99 11.37 29.37
CA ALA A 179 -12.26 11.12 27.96
C ALA A 179 -13.05 9.82 27.70
N PHE A 180 -13.14 8.91 28.67
CA PHE A 180 -13.86 7.64 28.48
C PHE A 180 -15.37 7.86 28.44
N VAL A 181 -16.01 7.31 27.41
CA VAL A 181 -17.46 7.37 27.25
C VAL A 181 -18.11 6.10 27.79
N ALA A 182 -19.27 6.25 28.45
CA ALA A 182 -20.07 5.15 28.96
C ALA A 182 -21.23 4.86 27.99
N ASN A 183 -20.94 4.09 26.95
CA ASN A 183 -21.95 3.57 26.02
C ASN A 183 -22.35 2.13 26.36
N ASP A 184 -23.56 1.72 25.96
CA ASP A 184 -24.06 0.36 26.15
C ASP A 184 -23.38 -0.61 25.16
N LEU A 185 -22.37 -1.35 25.64
CA LEU A 185 -21.68 -2.39 24.87
C LEU A 185 -22.65 -3.47 24.34
N GLY A 186 -23.75 -3.74 25.04
CA GLY A 186 -24.78 -4.69 24.59
C GLY A 186 -25.60 -4.17 23.41
N GLN A 187 -25.77 -2.86 23.28
CA GLN A 187 -26.33 -2.25 22.07
C GLN A 187 -25.35 -2.35 20.89
N ILE A 188 -24.07 -2.04 21.12
CA ILE A 188 -23.02 -2.14 20.10
C ILE A 188 -22.92 -3.59 19.57
N ALA A 189 -22.90 -4.59 20.47
CA ALA A 189 -22.86 -6.00 20.10
C ALA A 189 -24.04 -6.45 19.22
N ARG A 190 -25.26 -5.94 19.48
CA ARG A 190 -26.43 -6.22 18.65
C ARG A 190 -26.28 -5.63 17.24
N MET A 191 -25.82 -4.39 17.14
CA MET A 191 -25.57 -3.75 15.84
C MET A 191 -24.49 -4.48 15.03
N LEU A 192 -23.46 -4.99 15.70
CA LEU A 192 -22.42 -5.81 15.05
C LEU A 192 -23.01 -7.09 14.46
N ALA A 193 -23.80 -7.82 15.24
CA ALA A 193 -24.43 -9.06 14.78
C ALA A 193 -25.32 -8.85 13.54
N GLU A 194 -26.00 -7.71 13.45
CA GLU A 194 -26.84 -7.34 12.30
C GLU A 194 -26.03 -6.97 11.05
N GLN A 195 -24.90 -6.28 11.20
CA GLN A 195 -24.19 -5.69 10.06
C GLN A 195 -22.97 -6.49 9.58
N ALA A 196 -22.27 -7.17 10.49
CA ALA A 196 -20.95 -7.70 10.21
C ALA A 196 -20.94 -8.73 9.06
N ALA A 197 -21.88 -9.68 9.07
CA ALA A 197 -21.99 -10.70 8.03
C ALA A 197 -22.26 -10.09 6.63
N HIS A 198 -23.16 -9.11 6.56
CA HIS A 198 -23.50 -8.44 5.30
C HIS A 198 -22.32 -7.61 4.78
N ARG A 199 -21.64 -6.86 5.64
CA ARG A 199 -20.46 -6.07 5.25
C ARG A 199 -19.33 -6.95 4.73
N ARG A 200 -19.06 -8.08 5.39
CA ARG A 200 -18.08 -9.07 4.93
C ARG A 200 -18.43 -9.63 3.55
N ALA A 201 -19.67 -10.07 3.36
CA ALA A 201 -20.15 -10.60 2.07
C ALA A 201 -20.05 -9.55 0.94
N SER A 202 -20.31 -8.28 1.25
CA SER A 202 -20.26 -7.17 0.29
C SER A 202 -18.89 -6.47 0.19
N ARG A 203 -17.85 -6.97 0.88
CA ARG A 203 -16.50 -6.39 0.93
C ARG A 203 -16.49 -4.90 1.33
N ILE A 204 -17.34 -4.54 2.30
CA ILE A 204 -17.45 -3.19 2.85
C ILE A 204 -16.60 -3.10 4.14
N PRO A 205 -15.62 -2.18 4.22
CA PRO A 205 -14.79 -2.01 5.41
C PRO A 205 -15.57 -1.36 6.55
N PRO A 206 -15.08 -1.39 7.80
CA PRO A 206 -13.93 -2.18 8.27
C PRO A 206 -14.33 -3.62 8.60
N GLY A 207 -13.35 -4.48 8.91
CA GLY A 207 -13.58 -5.86 9.36
C GLY A 207 -13.45 -6.90 8.25
N LEU A 208 -12.70 -6.57 7.19
CA LEU A 208 -12.43 -7.50 6.08
C LEU A 208 -11.15 -8.33 6.32
N THR A 209 -10.29 -7.87 7.22
CA THR A 209 -8.95 -8.42 7.47
C THR A 209 -8.90 -9.40 8.66
N ASP A 210 -9.90 -9.40 9.54
CA ASP A 210 -9.91 -10.17 10.79
C ASP A 210 -10.82 -11.42 10.77
N ALA A 211 -11.26 -11.86 9.58
CA ALA A 211 -12.23 -12.96 9.44
C ALA A 211 -11.76 -14.28 10.10
N GLU A 212 -10.45 -14.54 10.10
CA GLU A 212 -9.84 -15.73 10.70
C GLU A 212 -9.93 -15.75 12.23
N LYS A 213 -10.04 -14.58 12.89
CA LYS A 213 -10.17 -14.50 14.35
C LYS A 213 -11.52 -15.01 14.86
N GLY A 214 -12.53 -15.12 13.99
CA GLY A 214 -13.88 -15.53 14.36
C GLY A 214 -14.11 -17.05 14.43
N VAL A 215 -13.12 -17.86 14.06
CA VAL A 215 -13.22 -19.33 14.07
C VAL A 215 -12.62 -19.86 15.37
N ALA A 216 -13.45 -20.43 16.23
CA ALA A 216 -12.99 -21.07 17.47
C ALA A 216 -12.08 -22.26 17.15
N GLN A 217 -10.83 -22.24 17.59
CA GLN A 217 -9.91 -23.38 17.51
C GLN A 217 -10.07 -24.24 18.78
N GLY A 218 -11.09 -25.12 18.76
CA GLY A 218 -11.32 -26.12 19.82
C GLY A 218 -12.27 -25.70 20.94
N ASP A 219 -12.57 -26.64 21.84
CA ASP A 219 -13.63 -26.57 22.85
C ASP A 219 -13.37 -25.55 24.00
N GLU A 220 -12.19 -24.93 24.07
CA GLU A 220 -11.82 -23.99 25.15
C GLU A 220 -11.40 -22.59 24.68
N GLU A 221 -11.27 -22.32 23.37
CA GLU A 221 -10.94 -20.97 22.87
C GLU A 221 -12.20 -20.21 22.46
N ALA A 222 -12.49 -19.13 23.18
CA ALA A 222 -13.52 -18.17 22.78
C ALA A 222 -13.17 -17.62 21.39
N ALA A 223 -14.12 -17.70 20.44
CA ALA A 223 -13.99 -17.04 19.14
C ALA A 223 -13.50 -15.60 19.34
N GLY A 224 -12.39 -15.25 18.69
CA GLY A 224 -11.79 -13.93 18.78
C GLY A 224 -12.71 -12.85 18.25
N ASN A 225 -12.46 -11.60 18.67
CA ASN A 225 -13.27 -10.44 18.30
C ASN A 225 -13.01 -10.01 16.84
N ALA A 226 -13.48 -10.81 15.87
CA ALA A 226 -13.30 -10.56 14.44
C ALA A 226 -13.92 -9.24 13.96
N ASP A 227 -14.89 -8.70 14.69
CA ASP A 227 -15.66 -7.51 14.32
C ASP A 227 -15.35 -6.30 15.23
N GLY A 228 -14.26 -6.33 16.00
CA GLY A 228 -13.90 -5.27 16.95
C GLY A 228 -13.68 -3.90 16.30
N ASP A 229 -12.97 -3.91 15.18
CA ASP A 229 -12.76 -2.75 14.32
C ASP A 229 -14.08 -2.08 13.87
N LEU A 230 -15.05 -2.89 13.46
CA LEU A 230 -16.38 -2.41 13.09
C LEU A 230 -17.11 -1.80 14.29
N ALA A 231 -16.91 -2.34 15.48
CA ALA A 231 -17.53 -1.84 16.69
C ALA A 231 -17.05 -0.42 17.03
N VAL A 232 -15.72 -0.22 16.96
CA VAL A 232 -15.11 1.09 17.15
C VAL A 232 -15.61 2.09 16.10
N TRP A 233 -15.68 1.68 14.84
CA TRP A 233 -16.18 2.54 13.76
C TRP A 233 -17.66 2.93 13.94
N LEU A 234 -18.54 1.99 14.28
CA LEU A 234 -19.95 2.26 14.54
C LEU A 234 -20.15 3.18 15.74
N GLU A 235 -19.30 3.06 16.76
CA GLU A 235 -19.32 3.95 17.92
C GLU A 235 -18.87 5.37 17.55
N ILE A 236 -17.81 5.52 16.76
CA ILE A 236 -17.35 6.82 16.23
C ILE A 236 -18.47 7.50 15.44
N LEU A 237 -19.16 6.75 14.56
CA LEU A 237 -20.28 7.26 13.78
C LEU A 237 -21.42 7.75 14.68
N SER A 238 -21.84 6.93 15.65
CA SER A 238 -22.93 7.25 16.57
C SER A 238 -22.63 8.48 17.43
N LEU A 239 -21.41 8.57 17.96
CA LEU A 239 -20.98 9.71 18.77
C LEU A 239 -20.86 10.99 17.93
N SER A 240 -20.36 10.89 16.70
CA SER A 240 -20.26 12.02 15.77
C SER A 240 -21.65 12.51 15.34
N GLU A 241 -22.57 11.59 15.05
CA GLU A 241 -23.96 11.88 14.72
C GLU A 241 -24.66 12.62 15.88
N THR A 242 -24.51 12.13 17.11
CA THR A 242 -25.09 12.76 18.30
C THR A 242 -24.52 14.17 18.54
N HIS A 243 -23.22 14.36 18.32
CA HIS A 243 -22.58 15.67 18.41
C HIS A 243 -23.09 16.64 17.33
N SER A 244 -23.42 16.15 16.14
CA SER A 244 -24.07 16.92 15.07
C SER A 244 -25.49 17.35 15.47
N VAL A 245 -26.27 16.43 16.04
CA VAL A 245 -27.68 16.66 16.42
C VAL A 245 -27.81 17.62 17.62
N THR A 246 -26.97 17.49 18.63
CA THR A 246 -26.99 18.37 19.82
C THR A 246 -26.55 19.81 19.50
N GLY A 247 -25.66 19.99 18.51
CA GLY A 247 -25.27 21.31 17.99
C GLY A 247 -26.39 22.08 17.27
N LYS A 248 -27.39 21.37 16.72
CA LYS A 248 -28.52 21.98 15.97
C LYS A 248 -29.46 22.86 16.81
N SER A 249 -29.43 22.75 18.14
CA SER A 249 -30.27 23.57 19.05
C SER A 249 -29.67 24.93 19.44
N SER A 250 -28.45 25.24 18.99
CA SER A 250 -27.80 26.54 19.21
C SER A 250 -27.76 27.34 17.91
N ALA A 251 -27.93 28.66 17.96
CA ALA A 251 -27.99 29.52 16.76
C ALA A 251 -26.74 29.48 15.85
N ASP A 252 -25.67 28.79 16.28
CA ASP A 252 -24.44 28.50 15.54
C ASP A 252 -24.45 27.14 14.77
N ALA A 253 -25.61 26.48 14.70
CA ALA A 253 -25.87 25.15 14.11
C ALA A 253 -25.44 24.90 12.65
N GLN A 254 -24.82 25.87 11.97
CA GLN A 254 -24.37 25.76 10.59
C GLN A 254 -22.85 25.61 10.43
N SER A 255 -22.08 25.58 11.52
CA SER A 255 -20.63 25.39 11.42
C SER A 255 -20.22 23.91 11.49
N PRO A 256 -19.71 23.31 10.40
CA PRO A 256 -19.23 21.92 10.41
C PRO A 256 -18.05 21.71 11.38
N PHE A 257 -18.10 20.64 12.16
CA PHE A 257 -17.01 20.16 13.02
C PHE A 257 -16.13 19.15 12.27
N ASN A 258 -14.97 18.82 12.81
CA ASN A 258 -14.09 17.80 12.24
C ASN A 258 -13.97 16.61 13.19
N VAL A 259 -13.68 15.44 12.64
CA VAL A 259 -13.39 14.22 13.42
C VAL A 259 -11.98 13.74 13.12
N LEU A 260 -11.15 13.60 14.15
CA LEU A 260 -9.80 13.08 14.06
C LEU A 260 -9.69 11.79 14.87
N VAL A 261 -9.36 10.68 14.22
CA VAL A 261 -9.10 9.41 14.88
C VAL A 261 -7.59 9.20 14.97
N ILE A 262 -7.09 9.11 16.20
CA ILE A 262 -5.68 8.79 16.44
C ILE A 262 -5.56 7.27 16.53
N SER A 263 -4.87 6.68 15.57
CA SER A 263 -4.70 5.24 15.47
C SER A 263 -3.32 4.88 14.93
N GLN A 264 -2.81 3.71 15.32
CA GLN A 264 -1.61 3.10 14.74
C GLN A 264 -1.95 1.99 13.74
N GLU A 265 -3.23 1.92 13.33
CA GLU A 265 -3.73 0.93 12.39
C GLU A 265 -2.98 1.03 11.05
N LYS A 266 -2.80 -0.14 10.45
CA LYS A 266 -2.12 -0.35 9.17
C LYS A 266 -2.91 -1.23 8.21
N LYS A 267 -4.04 -1.80 8.65
CA LYS A 267 -4.93 -2.58 7.80
C LYS A 267 -5.46 -1.72 6.65
N GLU A 268 -5.48 -2.34 5.47
CA GLU A 268 -5.81 -1.65 4.21
C GLU A 268 -7.33 -1.41 4.05
N ASP A 269 -8.16 -2.01 4.89
CA ASP A 269 -9.60 -1.78 4.93
C ASP A 269 -9.97 -0.50 5.70
N PHE A 270 -9.15 -0.02 6.62
CA PHE A 270 -9.32 1.31 7.24
C PHE A 270 -8.63 2.43 6.48
N LEU A 271 -7.44 2.12 5.94
CA LEU A 271 -6.51 3.13 5.50
C LEU A 271 -5.92 2.76 4.15
N TYR A 272 -5.90 3.70 3.22
CA TYR A 272 -5.14 3.57 1.99
C TYR A 272 -3.89 4.44 2.01
N ARG A 273 -2.91 4.03 1.19
CA ARG A 273 -1.70 4.81 0.92
C ARG A 273 -1.82 5.44 -0.46
N PRO A 274 -1.71 6.77 -0.58
CA PRO A 274 -1.56 7.42 -1.88
C PRO A 274 -0.35 6.82 -2.62
N ARG A 275 -0.50 6.53 -3.92
CA ARG A 275 0.52 5.85 -4.72
C ARG A 275 1.61 6.78 -5.22
N LEU A 276 1.30 8.06 -5.41
CA LEU A 276 2.24 9.10 -5.83
C LEU A 276 2.20 10.30 -4.89
N ARG A 277 3.19 11.19 -4.98
CA ARG A 277 3.26 12.44 -4.20
C ARG A 277 3.60 13.61 -5.09
N ILE A 278 2.87 14.71 -4.93
CA ILE A 278 3.11 15.96 -5.65
C ILE A 278 3.85 16.91 -4.71
N ALA A 279 5.17 16.77 -4.63
CA ALA A 279 6.03 17.86 -4.21
C ALA A 279 7.41 17.62 -4.81
N GLU A 280 7.75 18.50 -5.76
CA GLU A 280 8.96 18.53 -6.59
C GLU A 280 8.92 17.65 -7.84
N ALA A 281 8.83 18.33 -8.98
CA ALA A 281 9.08 17.78 -10.28
C ALA A 281 10.35 16.90 -10.28
N ALA A 282 10.22 15.68 -10.84
CA ALA A 282 11.33 14.89 -11.33
C ALA A 282 12.38 14.34 -10.33
N LYS A 283 11.99 13.92 -9.11
CA LYS A 283 12.81 12.97 -8.33
C LYS A 283 12.01 11.75 -7.90
N LYS A 284 12.45 10.56 -8.34
CA LYS A 284 12.06 9.29 -7.72
C LYS A 284 12.45 9.37 -6.24
N ILE A 285 11.45 9.49 -5.38
CA ILE A 285 11.65 9.43 -3.93
C ILE A 285 12.08 8.00 -3.62
N GLY A 286 13.30 7.84 -3.09
CA GLY A 286 13.76 6.56 -2.56
C GLY A 286 12.86 6.13 -1.41
N ILE A 287 12.63 4.82 -1.29
CA ILE A 287 11.79 4.19 -0.24
C ILE A 287 12.28 4.55 1.19
N GLU A 288 13.50 5.09 1.33
CA GLU A 288 14.17 5.31 2.62
C GLU A 288 13.91 6.68 3.30
N GLU A 289 13.25 7.66 2.66
CA GLU A 289 12.98 8.99 3.27
C GLU A 289 11.50 9.27 3.55
N ASN A 290 10.72 8.22 3.84
CA ASN A 290 9.27 8.34 3.76
C ASN A 290 8.51 8.08 5.07
N PRO A 291 7.84 9.07 5.71
CA PRO A 291 6.86 8.77 6.74
C PRO A 291 5.73 7.92 6.14
N ASP A 292 5.25 6.93 6.90
CA ASP A 292 4.15 6.03 6.53
C ASP A 292 2.83 6.83 6.55
N ILE A 293 2.65 7.70 5.55
CA ILE A 293 1.45 8.53 5.39
C ILE A 293 0.31 7.64 4.89
N ARG A 294 -0.80 7.69 5.62
CA ARG A 294 -2.00 6.92 5.38
C ARG A 294 -3.21 7.83 5.49
N LEU A 295 -4.20 7.62 4.63
CA LEU A 295 -5.46 8.35 4.61
C LEU A 295 -6.61 7.37 4.82
N ILE A 296 -7.72 7.85 5.36
CA ILE A 296 -8.92 7.03 5.62
C ILE A 296 -9.51 6.47 4.31
N ASP A 297 -9.96 5.21 4.32
CA ASP A 297 -10.60 4.57 3.16
C ASP A 297 -11.82 5.39 2.68
N PRO A 298 -11.93 5.69 1.37
CA PRO A 298 -13.02 6.50 0.80
C PRO A 298 -14.43 5.96 1.07
N ARG A 299 -14.57 4.64 1.24
CA ARG A 299 -15.85 4.00 1.57
C ARG A 299 -16.31 4.36 2.98
N LEU A 300 -15.38 4.43 3.93
CA LEU A 300 -15.65 4.88 5.30
C LEU A 300 -15.99 6.38 5.32
N VAL A 301 -15.29 7.20 4.55
CA VAL A 301 -15.63 8.62 4.39
C VAL A 301 -17.05 8.79 3.86
N SER A 302 -17.44 7.98 2.87
CA SER A 302 -18.76 8.07 2.24
C SER A 302 -19.87 7.61 3.20
N GLU A 303 -19.63 6.57 4.00
CA GLU A 303 -20.56 6.17 5.07
C GLU A 303 -20.68 7.26 6.15
N PHE A 304 -19.55 7.86 6.54
CA PHE A 304 -19.52 8.95 7.51
C PHE A 304 -20.29 10.16 6.98
N GLU A 305 -20.13 10.52 5.71
CA GLU A 305 -20.90 11.58 5.06
C GLU A 305 -22.39 11.29 5.07
N HIS A 306 -22.79 10.06 4.73
CA HIS A 306 -24.20 9.67 4.72
C HIS A 306 -24.85 9.79 6.10
N ARG A 307 -24.11 9.43 7.16
CA ARG A 307 -24.65 9.36 8.53
C ARG A 307 -24.52 10.67 9.32
N VAL A 308 -23.42 11.39 9.14
CA VAL A 308 -23.11 12.63 9.89
C VAL A 308 -23.41 13.90 9.08
N GLY A 309 -23.40 13.80 7.75
CA GLY A 309 -23.73 14.89 6.82
C GLY A 309 -22.54 15.65 6.23
N HIS A 310 -21.30 15.20 6.46
CA HIS A 310 -20.10 15.82 5.88
C HIS A 310 -18.91 14.86 5.82
N ARG A 311 -17.92 15.11 4.95
CA ARG A 311 -16.73 14.25 4.76
C ARG A 311 -15.55 14.53 5.70
N ARG A 312 -15.69 15.39 6.71
CA ARG A 312 -14.56 15.88 7.56
C ARG A 312 -14.11 14.91 8.66
N VAL A 313 -13.61 13.73 8.26
CA VAL A 313 -13.08 12.70 9.15
C VAL A 313 -11.67 12.29 8.71
N ALA A 314 -10.69 12.19 9.61
CA ALA A 314 -9.34 11.78 9.24
C ALA A 314 -8.73 10.85 10.27
N PHE A 315 -7.90 9.92 9.81
CA PHE A 315 -7.10 9.03 10.65
C PHE A 315 -5.64 9.47 10.62
N VAL A 316 -5.00 9.52 11.79
CA VAL A 316 -3.61 9.96 11.94
C VAL A 316 -2.84 9.08 12.90
N ASN A 317 -1.57 8.86 12.60
CA ASN A 317 -0.65 8.15 13.51
C ASN A 317 0.04 9.11 14.47
N LEU A 318 0.48 8.60 15.63
CA LEU A 318 1.14 9.40 16.67
C LEU A 318 2.47 10.00 16.19
N GLU A 319 3.19 9.33 15.28
CA GLU A 319 4.48 9.81 14.77
C GLU A 319 4.30 11.12 13.99
N SER A 320 3.35 11.16 13.07
CA SER A 320 3.07 12.34 12.23
C SER A 320 2.49 13.49 13.06
N LEU A 321 1.64 13.16 14.03
CA LEU A 321 1.09 14.12 14.99
C LEU A 321 2.19 14.78 15.83
N ALA A 322 3.07 13.97 16.41
CA ALA A 322 4.14 14.45 17.27
C ALA A 322 5.18 15.24 16.46
N ALA A 323 5.51 14.81 15.23
CA ALA A 323 6.41 15.55 14.34
C ALA A 323 5.85 16.94 14.01
N GLY A 324 4.55 17.03 13.67
CA GLY A 324 3.87 18.31 13.45
C GLY A 324 3.83 19.20 14.70
N ALA A 325 3.65 18.60 15.88
CA ALA A 325 3.67 19.32 17.16
C ALA A 325 5.05 19.89 17.46
N LEU A 326 6.13 19.12 17.24
CA LEU A 326 7.50 19.59 17.43
C LEU A 326 7.86 20.72 16.47
N ALA A 327 7.34 20.70 15.24
CA ALA A 327 7.54 21.79 14.30
C ALA A 327 6.80 23.08 14.71
N SER A 328 5.75 22.98 15.53
CA SER A 328 4.83 24.08 15.81
C SER A 328 4.97 24.69 17.21
N ILE A 329 5.32 23.89 18.23
CA ILE A 329 5.41 24.34 19.63
C ILE A 329 6.89 24.50 20.02
N ALA A 330 7.39 25.72 20.17
CA ALA A 330 8.82 25.95 20.48
C ALA A 330 9.21 25.78 21.97
N GLU A 331 8.26 25.43 22.85
CA GLU A 331 8.51 25.30 24.29
C GLU A 331 9.49 24.15 24.59
N ARG A 332 10.58 24.47 25.30
CA ARG A 332 11.67 23.53 25.54
C ARG A 332 11.24 22.26 26.28
N GLU A 333 10.43 22.41 27.34
CA GLU A 333 9.95 21.27 28.12
C GLU A 333 9.02 20.37 27.30
N PHE A 334 8.26 20.95 26.37
CA PHE A 334 7.42 20.21 25.44
C PHE A 334 8.27 19.47 24.40
N GLN A 335 9.26 20.17 23.82
CA GLN A 335 10.21 19.62 22.84
C GLN A 335 10.98 18.43 23.42
N ASP A 336 11.47 18.54 24.65
CA ASP A 336 12.25 17.48 25.30
C ASP A 336 11.39 16.23 25.51
N SER A 337 10.18 16.36 26.08
CA SER A 337 9.29 15.21 26.32
C SER A 337 8.75 14.58 25.03
N VAL A 338 8.26 15.37 24.08
CA VAL A 338 7.69 14.86 22.82
C VAL A 338 8.79 14.33 21.90
N GLY A 339 9.99 14.92 21.94
CA GLY A 339 11.17 14.41 21.25
C GLY A 339 11.58 13.02 21.73
N LEU A 340 11.59 12.79 23.05
CA LEU A 340 11.82 11.46 23.63
C LEU A 340 10.76 10.45 23.21
N PHE A 341 9.49 10.86 23.19
CA PHE A 341 8.38 10.04 22.72
C PHE A 341 8.57 9.57 21.27
N ILE A 342 8.84 10.49 20.34
CA ILE A 342 9.08 10.14 18.92
C ILE A 342 10.31 9.24 18.78
N ALA A 343 11.39 9.52 19.51
CA ALA A 343 12.59 8.70 19.48
C ALA A 343 12.30 7.27 19.94
N ALA A 344 11.48 7.10 20.99
CA ALA A 344 11.07 5.80 21.48
C ALA A 344 10.24 5.01 20.45
N ILE A 345 9.27 5.65 19.80
CA ILE A 345 8.45 5.04 18.73
C ILE A 345 9.33 4.63 17.53
N ARG A 346 10.20 5.52 17.06
CA ARG A 346 11.11 5.23 15.93
C ARG A 346 12.09 4.10 16.25
N LYS A 347 12.60 4.04 17.48
CA LYS A 347 13.48 2.95 17.94
C LYS A 347 12.75 1.61 17.97
N GLN A 348 11.49 1.58 18.39
CA GLN A 348 10.66 0.37 18.35
C GLN A 348 10.41 -0.11 16.91
N LYS A 349 10.09 0.81 16.00
CA LYS A 349 9.89 0.49 14.58
C LYS A 349 11.15 -0.16 13.98
N ARG A 350 12.32 0.46 14.19
CA ARG A 350 13.61 -0.10 13.75
C ARG A 350 13.92 -1.46 14.37
N ALA A 351 13.64 -1.66 15.65
CA ALA A 351 13.87 -2.94 16.32
C ALA A 351 12.93 -4.05 15.81
N ALA A 352 11.67 -3.72 15.51
CA ALA A 352 10.73 -4.64 14.90
C ALA A 352 11.15 -5.03 13.48
N ASP A 353 11.65 -4.07 12.70
CA ASP A 353 12.18 -4.32 11.34
C ASP A 353 13.45 -5.18 11.40
N THR A 354 14.37 -4.91 12.33
CA THR A 354 15.61 -5.70 12.51
C THR A 354 15.32 -7.15 12.94
N ARG A 355 14.33 -7.38 13.81
CA ARG A 355 13.92 -8.74 14.21
C ARG A 355 13.27 -9.51 13.05
N ARG A 356 12.51 -8.81 12.19
CA ARG A 356 11.92 -9.40 10.97
C ARG A 356 12.97 -9.78 9.93
N ASP A 357 14.05 -9.00 9.83
CA ASP A 357 15.18 -9.27 8.92
C ASP A 357 16.12 -10.37 9.44
N ALA A 358 16.25 -10.53 10.76
CA ALA A 358 17.13 -11.53 11.38
C ALA A 358 16.58 -12.97 11.37
N GLY A 359 15.35 -13.17 10.90
CA GLY A 359 14.72 -14.51 10.88
C GLY A 359 14.43 -15.07 12.27
N GLU A 360 14.55 -14.26 13.34
CA GLU A 360 13.88 -14.59 14.60
C GLU A 360 12.39 -14.55 14.32
N GLU A 361 11.73 -15.70 14.44
CA GLU A 361 10.28 -15.76 14.60
C GLU A 361 9.92 -14.92 15.82
N VAL A 362 9.64 -13.64 15.58
CA VAL A 362 8.64 -12.94 16.38
C VAL A 362 7.41 -13.81 16.19
N PRO A 363 6.88 -14.48 17.23
CA PRO A 363 5.62 -15.16 17.06
C PRO A 363 4.65 -14.05 16.67
N ALA A 364 4.21 -14.12 15.42
CA ALA A 364 2.99 -13.46 15.02
C ALA A 364 1.95 -13.98 16.01
N GLY A 365 1.45 -13.09 16.86
CA GLY A 365 0.07 -13.24 17.30
C GLY A 365 -0.78 -13.03 16.06
N GLU A 366 -0.82 -14.07 15.23
CA GLU A 366 -1.65 -14.36 14.05
C GLU A 366 -1.02 -15.63 13.45
N VAL A 367 -1.43 -16.75 14.03
CA VAL A 367 -1.01 -18.12 13.71
C VAL A 367 -1.74 -18.55 12.44
N SER A 368 -1.02 -18.90 11.39
CA SER A 368 -1.51 -19.83 10.36
C SER A 368 -0.55 -21.01 10.27
N VAL A 369 -0.96 -22.14 10.84
CA VAL A 369 -0.32 -23.44 10.70
C VAL A 369 -1.18 -24.22 9.71
N ASP A 370 -0.70 -24.36 8.48
CA ASP A 370 -1.26 -25.27 7.49
C ASP A 370 -0.87 -26.71 7.81
N LEU A 371 -1.83 -27.64 7.69
CA LEU A 371 -1.66 -29.02 7.18
C LEU A 371 -3.08 -29.63 6.90
N PRO A 372 -3.19 -30.67 6.05
CA PRO A 372 -4.06 -30.73 4.88
C PRO A 372 -5.40 -31.45 5.13
N VAL A 373 -6.42 -31.15 4.31
CA VAL A 373 -7.67 -31.91 4.29
C VAL A 373 -7.92 -32.46 2.88
N ASP A 374 -8.15 -33.77 2.87
CA ASP A 374 -8.52 -34.61 1.74
C ASP A 374 -9.76 -34.11 0.99
N SER A 375 -9.67 -34.25 -0.32
CA SER A 375 -10.76 -34.17 -1.28
C SER A 375 -11.75 -35.32 -1.09
N ASP A 376 -13.04 -35.01 -0.98
CA ASP A 376 -14.13 -35.81 -1.55
C ASP A 376 -15.47 -35.08 -1.43
N ALA A 377 -16.05 -34.68 -2.57
CA ALA A 377 -17.49 -34.76 -2.84
C ALA A 377 -17.80 -34.38 -4.30
N GLN A 378 -18.46 -35.31 -4.97
CA GLN A 378 -18.87 -35.34 -6.36
C GLN A 378 -20.20 -34.62 -6.62
N GLY A 379 -20.43 -34.26 -7.89
CA GLY A 379 -21.75 -34.15 -8.53
C GLY A 379 -22.29 -32.72 -8.65
N GLY A 380 -22.83 -32.25 -9.77
CA GLY A 380 -23.26 -32.93 -10.99
C GLY A 380 -23.59 -31.94 -12.11
N VAL A 381 -23.79 -32.50 -13.29
CA VAL A 381 -23.89 -31.89 -14.63
C VAL A 381 -25.34 -31.49 -14.96
N GLU A 382 -25.48 -30.64 -15.99
CA GLU A 382 -26.63 -30.35 -16.88
C GLU A 382 -27.23 -28.94 -16.71
N SER A 383 -27.65 -28.21 -17.75
CA SER A 383 -27.51 -28.29 -19.21
C SER A 383 -28.04 -26.95 -19.77
N THR A 384 -27.49 -26.50 -20.90
CA THR A 384 -27.92 -25.32 -21.66
C THR A 384 -29.25 -25.55 -22.39
N PRO A 385 -29.95 -24.45 -22.74
CA PRO A 385 -30.37 -24.32 -24.14
C PRO A 385 -30.05 -22.97 -24.77
N GLU A 386 -29.88 -23.06 -26.08
CA GLU A 386 -29.34 -22.13 -27.06
C GLU A 386 -30.48 -21.41 -27.84
N LEU A 387 -30.24 -20.15 -28.23
CA LEU A 387 -30.52 -19.47 -29.53
C LEU A 387 -31.32 -18.15 -29.45
N PRO A 388 -31.27 -17.23 -30.46
CA PRO A 388 -30.45 -17.20 -31.69
C PRO A 388 -29.69 -15.86 -31.94
N ALA A 389 -28.84 -15.91 -32.98
CA ALA A 389 -28.00 -14.86 -33.52
C ALA A 389 -28.75 -13.63 -34.09
N VAL A 390 -28.14 -12.45 -33.89
CA VAL A 390 -28.43 -11.22 -34.64
C VAL A 390 -27.12 -10.77 -35.29
N VAL A 391 -27.18 -10.61 -36.62
CA VAL A 391 -26.12 -10.05 -37.46
C VAL A 391 -26.10 -8.53 -37.29
N PRO A 392 -24.93 -7.88 -37.24
CA PRO A 392 -24.81 -6.54 -37.78
C PRO A 392 -23.78 -6.44 -38.92
N GLU A 393 -24.05 -5.43 -39.73
CA GLU A 393 -23.52 -5.12 -41.04
C GLU A 393 -22.02 -4.77 -41.07
N GLN A 394 -21.45 -4.99 -42.26
CA GLN A 394 -20.11 -4.61 -42.66
C GLN A 394 -19.95 -3.09 -42.78
N GLY A 395 -18.84 -2.55 -42.28
CA GLY A 395 -18.43 -1.19 -42.60
C GLY A 395 -17.22 -0.65 -41.84
N ALA A 396 -16.01 -1.15 -42.16
CA ALA A 396 -14.76 -0.37 -42.16
C ALA A 396 -13.60 -1.27 -42.62
N LEU A 397 -12.89 -0.87 -43.67
CA LEU A 397 -11.69 -1.56 -44.17
C LEU A 397 -10.56 -1.48 -43.11
N PRO A 398 -9.83 -2.58 -42.85
CA PRO A 398 -8.72 -2.57 -41.91
C PRO A 398 -7.52 -1.75 -42.45
N PRO A 399 -6.65 -1.23 -41.55
CA PRO A 399 -5.42 -0.56 -41.96
C PRO A 399 -4.52 -1.52 -42.76
N GLU A 400 -3.89 -0.98 -43.79
CA GLU A 400 -3.04 -1.69 -44.74
C GLU A 400 -1.95 -2.51 -44.02
N ILE A 401 -2.13 -3.84 -44.02
CA ILE A 401 -1.17 -4.80 -43.49
C ILE A 401 -0.02 -4.85 -44.48
N VAL A 402 1.16 -4.37 -44.08
CA VAL A 402 2.39 -4.64 -44.81
C VAL A 402 2.55 -6.17 -44.84
N PRO A 403 2.65 -6.82 -46.02
CA PRO A 403 2.84 -8.26 -46.08
C PRO A 403 4.17 -8.59 -45.41
N VAL A 404 4.10 -9.33 -44.31
CA VAL A 404 5.28 -9.90 -43.65
C VAL A 404 5.71 -11.10 -44.48
N ASP A 405 6.86 -11.00 -45.15
CA ASP A 405 7.50 -12.09 -45.87
C ASP A 405 7.57 -13.35 -44.96
N THR A 406 6.88 -14.40 -45.38
CA THR A 406 6.61 -15.64 -44.65
C THR A 406 7.70 -16.70 -44.77
N GLU A 407 8.97 -16.33 -45.01
CA GLU A 407 10.05 -17.31 -45.21
C GLU A 407 11.30 -17.05 -44.37
N ALA A 408 11.13 -17.16 -43.04
CA ALA A 408 12.08 -17.72 -42.06
C ALA A 408 11.44 -17.56 -40.68
N ALA A 409 10.84 -18.63 -40.15
CA ALA A 409 9.96 -18.60 -38.98
C ALA A 409 10.68 -18.11 -37.70
N PHE A 410 10.52 -16.84 -37.36
CA PHE A 410 10.84 -16.24 -36.05
C PHE A 410 9.78 -16.62 -34.99
N VAL A 411 9.35 -17.88 -34.95
CA VAL A 411 8.28 -18.35 -34.06
C VAL A 411 8.90 -18.70 -32.70
N LEU A 412 8.47 -18.00 -31.65
CA LEU A 412 8.77 -18.43 -30.27
C LEU A 412 8.02 -19.75 -30.00
N PRO A 413 8.72 -20.83 -29.61
CA PRO A 413 8.08 -22.10 -29.28
C PRO A 413 7.48 -21.98 -27.87
N ILE A 414 6.33 -21.32 -27.78
CA ILE A 414 5.53 -21.17 -26.56
C ILE A 414 4.25 -21.97 -26.74
N ASP A 415 4.01 -22.93 -25.86
CA ASP A 415 2.78 -23.72 -25.82
C ASP A 415 1.59 -22.83 -25.40
N GLU A 416 0.45 -22.93 -26.08
CA GLU A 416 -0.77 -22.19 -25.72
C GLU A 416 -1.22 -22.50 -24.28
N ALA A 417 -0.87 -23.68 -23.74
CA ALA A 417 -1.14 -24.05 -22.35
C ALA A 417 -0.60 -23.02 -21.35
N VAL A 418 0.58 -22.44 -21.58
CA VAL A 418 1.15 -21.41 -20.67
C VAL A 418 0.53 -20.02 -20.86
N MET A 419 -0.43 -19.86 -21.77
CA MET A 419 -1.14 -18.60 -22.05
C MET A 419 -2.51 -18.51 -21.34
N VAL A 420 -3.14 -19.65 -21.01
CA VAL A 420 -4.53 -19.68 -20.51
C VAL A 420 -4.66 -19.22 -19.05
N GLU A 421 -4.41 -20.08 -18.06
CA GLU A 421 -4.65 -19.75 -16.65
C GLU A 421 -3.33 -19.61 -15.87
N ARG A 422 -2.99 -18.37 -15.50
CA ARG A 422 -1.75 -18.03 -14.78
C ARG A 422 -1.56 -18.84 -13.49
N ASN A 423 -2.64 -19.08 -12.76
CA ASN A 423 -2.59 -19.82 -11.49
C ASN A 423 -2.29 -21.32 -11.69
N ARG A 424 -2.45 -21.85 -12.92
CA ARG A 424 -2.06 -23.22 -13.27
C ARG A 424 -0.62 -23.33 -13.74
N LEU A 425 0.10 -22.21 -13.94
CA LEU A 425 1.50 -22.26 -14.39
C LEU A 425 2.39 -23.04 -13.41
N ALA A 426 2.10 -22.96 -12.11
CA ALA A 426 2.79 -23.70 -11.07
C ALA A 426 2.48 -25.21 -11.03
N THR A 427 1.47 -25.69 -11.78
CA THR A 427 1.13 -27.12 -11.84
C THR A 427 1.44 -27.74 -13.20
N MET A 428 2.01 -26.97 -14.13
CA MET A 428 2.29 -27.43 -15.49
C MET A 428 3.60 -28.23 -15.61
N PRO A 429 3.58 -29.40 -16.28
CA PRO A 429 4.78 -30.18 -16.60
C PRO A 429 5.84 -29.41 -17.41
N LEU A 430 5.42 -28.38 -18.15
CA LEU A 430 6.29 -27.53 -18.97
C LEU A 430 7.15 -26.57 -18.14
N VAL A 431 6.79 -26.35 -16.86
CA VAL A 431 7.44 -25.41 -15.93
C VAL A 431 8.01 -26.14 -14.70
N THR A 432 8.06 -27.48 -14.68
CA THR A 432 8.36 -28.31 -13.50
C THR A 432 9.60 -27.87 -12.70
N ASP A 433 10.69 -27.49 -13.37
CA ASP A 433 11.94 -27.06 -12.72
C ASP A 433 11.86 -25.65 -12.10
N TYR A 434 10.82 -24.88 -12.45
CA TYR A 434 10.60 -23.48 -12.08
C TYR A 434 9.26 -23.26 -11.36
N VAL A 435 8.51 -24.31 -11.07
CA VAL A 435 7.22 -24.25 -10.35
C VAL A 435 7.34 -23.40 -9.08
N GLN A 436 8.33 -23.72 -8.23
CA GLN A 436 8.51 -22.98 -6.98
C GLN A 436 8.85 -21.50 -7.21
N VAL A 437 9.55 -21.18 -8.30
CA VAL A 437 9.88 -19.79 -8.65
C VAL A 437 8.61 -19.05 -9.06
N VAL A 438 7.77 -19.65 -9.90
CA VAL A 438 6.49 -19.07 -10.33
C VAL A 438 5.53 -18.94 -9.14
N THR A 439 5.37 -19.98 -8.31
CA THR A 439 4.55 -19.94 -7.10
C THR A 439 5.01 -18.84 -6.16
N ASN A 440 6.32 -18.69 -5.97
CA ASN A 440 6.85 -17.67 -5.08
C ASN A 440 6.70 -16.26 -5.64
N LEU A 441 6.86 -16.06 -6.96
CA LEU A 441 6.62 -14.78 -7.62
C LEU A 441 5.15 -14.36 -7.60
N LEU A 442 4.22 -15.32 -7.56
CA LEU A 442 2.78 -15.08 -7.45
C LEU A 442 2.29 -15.10 -6.00
N SER A 443 3.19 -15.23 -5.02
CA SER A 443 2.83 -15.30 -3.61
C SER A 443 2.37 -13.94 -3.09
N GLU A 444 1.31 -13.92 -2.30
CA GLU A 444 0.86 -12.73 -1.57
C GLU A 444 1.87 -12.30 -0.48
N SER A 445 2.80 -13.19 -0.10
CA SER A 445 3.91 -12.87 0.78
C SER A 445 5.01 -12.12 0.04
N ARG A 446 5.11 -10.81 0.31
CA ARG A 446 6.16 -9.94 -0.24
C ARG A 446 7.58 -10.47 -0.01
N LYS A 447 7.83 -11.13 1.13
CA LYS A 447 9.14 -11.76 1.41
C LYS A 447 9.43 -12.91 0.44
N THR A 448 8.43 -13.75 0.19
CA THR A 448 8.53 -14.89 -0.73
C THR A 448 8.70 -14.43 -2.18
N GLU A 449 7.93 -13.41 -2.58
CA GLU A 449 8.06 -12.74 -3.87
C GLU A 449 9.46 -12.14 -4.07
N GLU A 450 9.96 -11.32 -3.13
CA GLU A 450 11.27 -10.68 -3.24
C GLU A 450 12.42 -11.69 -3.29
N MET A 451 12.32 -12.81 -2.57
CA MET A 451 13.29 -13.91 -2.67
C MET A 451 13.27 -14.56 -4.05
N ALA A 452 12.09 -14.74 -4.65
CA ALA A 452 11.97 -15.29 -6.00
C ALA A 452 12.52 -14.33 -7.06
N VAL A 453 12.24 -13.02 -6.93
CA VAL A 453 12.83 -11.98 -7.79
C VAL A 453 14.36 -12.02 -7.72
N ARG A 454 14.94 -12.09 -6.51
CA ARG A 454 16.40 -12.22 -6.32
C ARG A 454 16.94 -13.52 -6.94
N ARG A 455 16.20 -14.61 -6.84
CA ARG A 455 16.59 -15.90 -7.41
C ARG A 455 16.63 -15.85 -8.94
N VAL A 456 15.62 -15.26 -9.58
CA VAL A 456 15.63 -15.05 -11.05
C VAL A 456 16.73 -14.07 -11.47
N LEU A 457 16.99 -13.02 -10.69
CA LEU A 457 18.12 -12.10 -10.94
C LEU A 457 19.48 -12.80 -10.93
N LEU A 458 19.66 -13.78 -10.05
CA LEU A 458 20.91 -14.54 -9.95
C LEU A 458 21.02 -15.63 -11.02
N MET A 459 19.91 -16.28 -11.36
CA MET A 459 19.91 -17.43 -12.28
C MET A 459 19.68 -17.06 -13.75
N GLY A 460 19.15 -15.86 -14.03
CA GLY A 460 18.71 -15.45 -15.34
C GLY A 460 17.34 -16.04 -15.74
N ALA A 461 16.90 -15.74 -16.96
CA ALA A 461 15.69 -16.32 -17.52
C ALA A 461 15.84 -17.86 -17.66
N PRO A 462 14.79 -18.65 -17.39
CA PRO A 462 14.79 -20.08 -17.64
C PRO A 462 15.21 -20.40 -19.08
N PRO A 463 16.04 -21.43 -19.34
CA PRO A 463 16.52 -21.73 -20.69
C PRO A 463 15.43 -22.30 -21.62
N ARG A 464 14.32 -22.79 -21.05
CA ARG A 464 13.16 -23.29 -21.82
C ARG A 464 12.19 -22.13 -22.09
N PRO A 465 11.83 -21.85 -23.35
CA PRO A 465 10.91 -20.76 -23.70
C PRO A 465 9.56 -20.78 -22.96
N ASP A 466 8.92 -21.93 -22.79
CA ASP A 466 7.65 -22.03 -22.03
C ASP A 466 7.80 -21.59 -20.57
N ALA A 467 8.86 -22.08 -19.91
CA ALA A 467 9.17 -21.71 -18.52
C ALA A 467 9.57 -20.24 -18.43
N ALA A 468 10.33 -19.73 -19.41
CA ALA A 468 10.72 -18.33 -19.47
C ALA A 468 9.51 -17.41 -19.63
N PHE A 469 8.57 -17.79 -20.51
CA PHE A 469 7.30 -17.09 -20.68
C PHE A 469 6.48 -17.08 -19.40
N ALA A 470 6.31 -18.23 -18.74
CA ALA A 470 5.58 -18.35 -17.48
C ALA A 470 6.21 -17.51 -16.34
N VAL A 471 7.53 -17.53 -16.20
CA VAL A 471 8.26 -16.69 -15.23
C VAL A 471 8.16 -15.22 -15.63
N GLY A 472 8.19 -14.88 -16.91
CA GLY A 472 8.00 -13.52 -17.42
C GLY A 472 6.64 -12.93 -17.05
N ARG A 473 5.56 -13.71 -17.20
CA ARG A 473 4.21 -13.35 -16.74
C ARG A 473 4.20 -13.08 -15.22
N ALA A 474 4.69 -14.02 -14.42
CA ALA A 474 4.71 -13.90 -12.96
C ALA A 474 5.60 -12.74 -12.47
N MET A 475 6.74 -12.51 -13.13
CA MET A 475 7.63 -11.39 -12.82
C MET A 475 6.99 -10.03 -13.12
N PHE A 476 6.20 -9.93 -14.19
CA PHE A 476 5.50 -8.69 -14.52
C PHE A 476 4.39 -8.39 -13.51
N VAL A 477 3.73 -9.41 -12.97
CA VAL A 477 2.80 -9.27 -11.84
C VAL A 477 3.52 -8.74 -10.60
N ALA A 478 4.64 -9.34 -10.21
CA ALA A 478 5.46 -8.86 -9.09
C ALA A 478 5.90 -7.40 -9.27
N LEU A 479 6.21 -6.99 -10.51
CA LEU A 479 6.52 -5.60 -10.83
C LEU A 479 5.32 -4.66 -10.54
N GLN A 480 4.09 -5.07 -10.87
CA GLN A 480 2.88 -4.28 -10.54
C GLN A 480 2.64 -4.17 -9.04
N TYR A 481 3.07 -5.15 -8.25
CA TYR A 481 2.97 -5.15 -6.79
C TYR A 481 4.15 -4.46 -6.09
N GLY A 482 5.01 -3.76 -6.84
CA GLY A 482 6.05 -2.89 -6.30
C GLY A 482 7.42 -3.55 -6.14
N ALA A 483 7.64 -4.74 -6.72
CA ALA A 483 8.96 -5.37 -6.79
C ALA A 483 9.87 -4.63 -7.80
N SER A 484 10.33 -3.42 -7.46
CA SER A 484 11.12 -2.55 -8.34
C SER A 484 12.38 -3.20 -8.95
N LYS A 485 12.94 -4.21 -8.28
CA LYS A 485 14.08 -5.00 -8.80
C LYS A 485 13.72 -5.86 -10.01
N ALA A 486 12.45 -6.25 -10.18
CA ALA A 486 11.95 -6.97 -11.36
C ALA A 486 12.15 -6.16 -12.65
N ALA A 487 12.07 -4.81 -12.57
CA ALA A 487 12.31 -3.94 -13.72
C ALA A 487 13.72 -4.11 -14.32
N SER A 488 14.72 -4.47 -13.50
CA SER A 488 16.09 -4.67 -14.00
C SER A 488 16.26 -5.90 -14.89
N LEU A 489 15.38 -6.90 -14.79
CA LEU A 489 15.38 -8.08 -15.67
C LEU A 489 14.78 -7.79 -17.04
N PHE A 490 13.75 -6.94 -17.09
CA PHE A 490 13.16 -6.49 -18.35
C PHE A 490 13.98 -5.34 -18.99
N GLY A 491 14.66 -4.54 -18.16
CA GLY A 491 15.40 -3.34 -18.54
C GLY A 491 16.92 -3.50 -18.68
N GLY A 492 17.50 -4.68 -18.40
CA GLY A 492 18.95 -4.90 -18.44
C GLY A 492 19.56 -4.55 -19.81
N ALA A 493 20.69 -3.85 -19.81
CA ALA A 493 21.37 -3.42 -21.04
C ALA A 493 21.80 -4.64 -21.86
N HIS A 494 21.28 -4.77 -23.08
CA HIS A 494 21.81 -5.74 -24.03
C HIS A 494 23.05 -5.11 -24.69
N MET A 495 24.17 -5.84 -24.70
CA MET A 495 25.37 -5.35 -25.38
C MET A 495 25.09 -5.35 -26.89
N ALA A 496 25.35 -4.23 -27.56
CA ALA A 496 25.17 -4.15 -29.01
C ALA A 496 25.98 -5.26 -29.69
N GLY A 497 25.28 -6.20 -30.36
CA GLY A 497 25.89 -7.32 -31.09
C GLY A 497 25.78 -8.70 -30.45
N SER A 498 25.21 -8.86 -29.25
CA SER A 498 24.83 -10.19 -28.73
C SER A 498 23.50 -10.66 -29.35
N THR A 499 23.40 -11.96 -29.68
CA THR A 499 22.15 -12.58 -30.12
C THR A 499 21.28 -12.90 -28.92
N VAL A 500 20.10 -12.27 -28.82
CA VAL A 500 19.11 -12.55 -27.77
C VAL A 500 18.62 -14.00 -27.91
N SER A 501 18.64 -14.75 -26.83
CA SER A 501 18.17 -16.14 -26.85
C SER A 501 16.64 -16.24 -26.99
N PRO A 502 16.11 -17.34 -27.56
CA PRO A 502 14.65 -17.57 -27.60
C PRO A 502 13.99 -17.53 -26.22
N ALA A 503 14.71 -17.95 -25.18
CA ALA A 503 14.25 -17.90 -23.80
C ALA A 503 14.08 -16.46 -23.28
N GLU A 504 15.06 -15.58 -23.54
CA GLU A 504 14.95 -14.16 -23.15
C GLU A 504 13.82 -13.46 -23.90
N GLN A 505 13.66 -13.76 -25.19
CA GLN A 505 12.54 -13.28 -25.99
C GLN A 505 11.19 -13.78 -25.45
N ALA A 506 11.10 -15.06 -25.07
CA ALA A 506 9.90 -15.63 -24.44
C ALA A 506 9.60 -15.00 -23.07
N PHE A 507 10.61 -14.67 -22.28
CA PHE A 507 10.45 -13.97 -21.00
C PHE A 507 9.81 -12.58 -21.17
N VAL A 508 10.31 -11.78 -22.12
CA VAL A 508 9.73 -10.46 -22.43
C VAL A 508 8.33 -10.60 -23.04
N ALA A 509 8.13 -11.60 -23.91
CA ALA A 509 6.81 -11.92 -24.47
C ALA A 509 5.80 -12.27 -23.37
N GLY A 510 6.21 -12.99 -22.31
CA GLY A 510 5.38 -13.30 -21.15
C GLY A 510 4.97 -12.05 -20.37
N GLY A 511 5.90 -11.13 -20.12
CA GLY A 511 5.59 -9.86 -19.46
C GLY A 511 4.63 -9.00 -20.29
N LEU A 512 4.83 -8.92 -21.61
CA LEU A 512 3.92 -8.23 -22.53
C LEU A 512 2.54 -8.87 -22.54
N PHE A 513 2.46 -10.20 -22.64
CA PHE A 513 1.19 -10.91 -22.60
C PHE A 513 0.42 -10.61 -21.31
N GLU A 514 1.08 -10.67 -20.15
CA GLU A 514 0.44 -10.35 -18.87
C GLU A 514 -0.05 -8.88 -18.78
N ALA A 515 0.63 -7.96 -19.47
CA ALA A 515 0.24 -6.55 -19.50
C ALA A 515 -1.06 -6.28 -20.27
N PHE A 516 -1.32 -7.05 -21.34
CA PHE A 516 -2.48 -6.89 -22.21
C PHE A 516 -3.62 -7.87 -21.89
N PHE A 517 -3.30 -9.04 -21.32
CA PHE A 517 -4.24 -10.13 -21.06
C PHE A 517 -4.36 -10.41 -19.56
N GLU A 518 -5.57 -10.79 -19.15
CA GLU A 518 -5.87 -11.21 -17.77
C GLU A 518 -5.27 -12.56 -17.43
N SER A 519 -5.37 -12.94 -16.15
CA SER A 519 -4.87 -14.23 -15.67
C SER A 519 -5.52 -15.42 -16.36
N ILE A 520 -6.69 -15.24 -16.99
CA ILE A 520 -7.45 -16.25 -17.74
C ILE A 520 -7.24 -16.18 -19.27
N GLY A 521 -6.33 -15.32 -19.74
CA GLY A 521 -5.97 -15.20 -21.16
C GLY A 521 -6.94 -14.35 -22.00
N GLN A 522 -7.90 -13.66 -21.37
CA GLN A 522 -8.78 -12.70 -22.05
C GLN A 522 -8.14 -11.31 -22.13
N LEU A 523 -8.45 -10.54 -23.17
CA LEU A 523 -7.94 -9.16 -23.30
C LEU A 523 -8.50 -8.29 -22.16
N ARG A 524 -7.63 -7.56 -21.47
CA ARG A 524 -8.02 -6.65 -20.39
C ARG A 524 -8.90 -5.53 -20.90
N GLU A 525 -9.78 -5.01 -20.03
CA GLU A 525 -10.46 -3.74 -20.26
C GLU A 525 -9.51 -2.54 -20.16
N SER A 526 -8.45 -2.65 -19.35
CA SER A 526 -7.40 -1.64 -19.18
C SER A 526 -6.04 -2.31 -19.07
N VAL A 527 -5.06 -1.85 -19.84
CA VAL A 527 -3.70 -2.41 -19.82
C VAL A 527 -2.96 -2.08 -18.52
N LEU A 528 -2.09 -2.99 -18.08
CA LEU A 528 -1.18 -2.72 -16.97
C LEU A 528 -0.03 -1.82 -17.46
N ARG A 529 -0.07 -0.53 -17.10
CA ARG A 529 0.83 0.49 -17.67
C ARG A 529 2.19 0.58 -16.96
N GLU A 530 2.29 0.17 -15.70
CA GLU A 530 3.54 0.26 -14.96
C GLU A 530 4.56 -0.75 -15.54
N GLY A 531 5.73 -0.28 -15.97
CA GLY A 531 6.73 -1.12 -16.63
C GLY A 531 6.46 -1.50 -18.10
N LEU A 532 5.25 -1.30 -18.62
CA LEU A 532 4.90 -1.60 -20.01
C LEU A 532 5.71 -0.79 -21.04
N PRO A 533 5.92 0.54 -20.90
CA PRO A 533 6.73 1.31 -21.84
C PRO A 533 8.15 0.75 -22.04
N MET A 534 8.75 0.20 -20.98
CA MET A 534 10.06 -0.44 -21.04
C MET A 534 10.04 -1.73 -21.87
N LEU A 535 8.98 -2.53 -21.76
CA LEU A 535 8.82 -3.73 -22.58
C LEU A 535 8.56 -3.38 -24.06
N LEU A 536 7.77 -2.34 -24.31
CA LEU A 536 7.47 -1.84 -25.65
C LEU A 536 8.71 -1.27 -26.34
N ASP A 537 9.51 -0.48 -25.61
CA ASP A 537 10.82 0.00 -26.07
C ASP A 537 11.74 -1.20 -26.37
N ARG A 538 11.78 -2.18 -25.47
CA ARG A 538 12.60 -3.39 -25.64
C ARG A 538 12.31 -4.14 -26.93
N VAL A 539 11.04 -4.45 -27.20
CA VAL A 539 10.68 -5.19 -28.43
C VAL A 539 10.78 -4.36 -29.70
N SER A 540 10.96 -3.05 -29.57
CA SER A 540 11.23 -2.14 -30.69
C SER A 540 12.72 -2.16 -31.11
N GLN A 541 13.61 -2.68 -30.26
CA GLN A 541 15.04 -2.80 -30.57
C GLN A 541 15.34 -4.01 -31.47
N PRO A 542 16.42 -3.97 -32.28
CA PRO A 542 16.86 -5.14 -33.06
C PRO A 542 17.18 -6.35 -32.17
N GLY A 543 16.86 -7.56 -32.62
CA GLY A 543 17.11 -8.81 -31.89
C GLY A 543 15.92 -9.32 -31.06
N TRP A 544 14.82 -8.57 -31.00
CA TRP A 544 13.58 -8.93 -30.30
C TRP A 544 12.43 -9.26 -31.25
N GLU A 545 12.73 -9.61 -32.49
CA GLU A 545 11.76 -9.82 -33.56
C GLU A 545 10.72 -10.89 -33.19
N SER A 546 11.13 -12.00 -32.57
CA SER A 546 10.22 -13.10 -32.23
C SER A 546 9.28 -12.73 -31.08
N ALA A 547 9.76 -12.01 -30.06
CA ALA A 547 8.90 -11.47 -28.99
C ALA A 547 7.89 -10.46 -29.55
N ARG A 548 8.34 -9.59 -30.46
CA ARG A 548 7.49 -8.59 -31.13
C ARG A 548 6.42 -9.25 -31.98
N GLN A 549 6.78 -10.24 -32.80
CA GLN A 549 5.84 -10.97 -33.65
C GLN A 549 4.84 -11.77 -32.82
N PHE A 550 5.29 -12.40 -31.73
CA PHE A 550 4.42 -13.12 -30.83
C PHE A 550 3.30 -12.22 -30.28
N ILE A 551 3.65 -11.10 -29.64
CA ILE A 551 2.64 -10.22 -29.05
C ILE A 551 1.77 -9.56 -30.12
N ASN A 552 2.33 -9.28 -31.31
CA ASN A 552 1.57 -8.78 -32.45
C ASN A 552 0.47 -9.77 -32.85
N ALA A 553 0.81 -11.05 -32.99
CA ALA A 553 -0.14 -12.09 -33.36
C ALA A 553 -1.27 -12.25 -32.33
N GLN A 554 -0.96 -12.13 -31.03
CA GLN A 554 -1.97 -12.19 -29.96
C GLN A 554 -2.91 -10.97 -29.97
N LEU A 555 -2.39 -9.78 -30.30
CA LEU A 555 -3.17 -8.54 -30.31
C LEU A 555 -3.87 -8.26 -31.65
N ALA A 556 -3.43 -8.89 -32.74
CA ALA A 556 -3.97 -8.66 -34.09
C ALA A 556 -5.51 -8.84 -34.18
N PRO A 557 -6.14 -9.85 -33.55
CA PRO A 557 -7.60 -9.98 -33.52
C PRO A 557 -8.31 -8.79 -32.86
N PHE A 558 -7.61 -8.04 -32.02
CA PHE A 558 -8.12 -6.91 -31.26
C PHE A 558 -7.55 -5.57 -31.73
N ALA A 559 -6.89 -5.50 -32.89
CA ALA A 559 -6.19 -4.31 -33.36
C ALA A 559 -7.09 -3.05 -33.41
N ALA A 560 -8.39 -3.22 -33.69
CA ALA A 560 -9.38 -2.13 -33.67
C ALA A 560 -9.52 -1.47 -32.29
N ARG A 561 -9.11 -2.11 -31.20
CA ARG A 561 -9.12 -1.55 -29.85
C ARG A 561 -7.83 -0.78 -29.48
N PHE A 562 -6.81 -0.72 -30.33
CA PHE A 562 -5.53 -0.06 -30.00
C PHE A 562 -5.10 0.97 -31.04
N PHE A 563 -4.68 2.16 -30.63
CA PHE A 563 -4.03 3.10 -31.56
C PHE A 563 -2.83 2.45 -32.25
N TRP A 564 -2.03 1.72 -31.47
CA TRP A 564 -0.89 0.98 -31.98
C TRP A 564 -0.71 -0.32 -31.20
N ILE A 565 -0.23 -1.35 -31.91
CA ILE A 565 0.19 -2.62 -31.33
C ILE A 565 1.65 -2.88 -31.71
N PRO A 566 2.44 -3.55 -30.86
CA PRO A 566 3.84 -3.83 -31.17
C PRO A 566 3.96 -4.59 -32.48
N GLY A 567 4.95 -4.23 -33.32
CA GLY A 567 5.16 -4.89 -34.61
C GLY A 567 4.47 -4.26 -35.81
N THR A 568 3.56 -3.29 -35.62
CA THR A 568 3.03 -2.48 -36.72
C THR A 568 3.75 -1.14 -36.84
N ALA A 569 3.64 -0.53 -38.02
CA ALA A 569 4.16 0.82 -38.24
C ALA A 569 3.44 1.83 -37.31
N GLN A 570 4.21 2.58 -36.53
CA GLN A 570 3.68 3.64 -35.68
C GLN A 570 3.27 4.84 -36.54
N GLN A 571 2.00 5.18 -36.50
CA GLN A 571 1.50 6.43 -37.08
C GLN A 571 1.57 7.56 -36.03
N VAL A 572 1.38 8.80 -36.48
CA VAL A 572 1.38 9.96 -35.61
C VAL A 572 -0.03 10.23 -35.10
N LEU A 573 -0.20 10.33 -33.78
CA LEU A 573 -1.40 10.86 -33.16
C LEU A 573 -1.35 12.39 -33.26
N GLN A 574 -2.22 12.93 -34.10
CA GLN A 574 -2.33 14.36 -34.36
C GLN A 574 -3.34 14.99 -33.40
N VAL A 575 -2.86 15.84 -32.50
CA VAL A 575 -3.69 16.55 -31.53
C VAL A 575 -3.84 17.98 -32.01
N ARG A 576 -5.02 18.32 -32.52
CA ARG A 576 -5.34 19.66 -33.01
C ARG A 576 -6.02 20.45 -31.91
N ILE A 577 -5.44 21.58 -31.56
CA ILE A 577 -6.03 22.53 -30.61
C ILE A 577 -6.57 23.69 -31.44
N ALA A 578 -7.89 23.88 -31.45
CA ALA A 578 -8.49 25.10 -31.98
C ALA A 578 -8.66 26.10 -30.84
N SER A 579 -8.32 27.35 -31.08
CA SER A 579 -8.39 28.38 -30.06
C SER A 579 -8.63 29.77 -30.66
N GLU A 580 -9.19 30.65 -29.85
CA GLU A 580 -9.51 32.03 -30.21
C GLU A 580 -8.80 33.00 -29.26
N PRO A 581 -8.32 34.15 -29.76
CA PRO A 581 -7.76 35.18 -28.91
C PRO A 581 -8.86 35.87 -28.09
N GLU A 582 -8.68 35.95 -26.77
CA GLU A 582 -9.54 36.71 -25.86
C GLU A 582 -8.66 37.54 -24.91
N GLY A 583 -8.50 38.82 -25.23
CA GLY A 583 -7.60 39.72 -24.49
C GLY A 583 -6.12 39.33 -24.63
N GLU A 584 -5.43 39.12 -23.51
CA GLU A 584 -4.02 38.67 -23.46
C GLU A 584 -3.88 37.13 -23.44
N SER A 585 -4.98 36.38 -23.44
CA SER A 585 -5.00 34.92 -23.37
C SER A 585 -5.56 34.28 -24.64
N ILE A 586 -5.20 33.02 -24.87
CA ILE A 586 -5.75 32.21 -25.97
C ILE A 586 -6.67 31.15 -25.38
N ILE A 587 -7.97 31.25 -25.65
CA ILE A 587 -8.97 30.32 -25.12
C ILE A 587 -9.15 29.15 -26.08
N VAL A 588 -9.01 27.94 -25.56
CA VAL A 588 -9.21 26.69 -26.29
C VAL A 588 -10.69 26.46 -26.56
N ARG A 589 -11.06 26.24 -27.82
CA ARG A 589 -12.44 25.96 -28.25
C ARG A 589 -12.68 24.48 -28.53
N SER A 590 -11.66 23.79 -29.05
CA SER A 590 -11.72 22.35 -29.22
C SER A 590 -10.33 21.74 -29.10
N VAL A 591 -10.30 20.48 -28.67
CA VAL A 591 -9.10 19.65 -28.66
C VAL A 591 -9.49 18.31 -29.27
N THR A 592 -8.95 18.01 -30.43
CA THR A 592 -9.30 16.82 -31.20
C THR A 592 -8.06 15.96 -31.40
N ALA A 593 -8.16 14.68 -31.04
CA ALA A 593 -7.13 13.69 -31.32
C ALA A 593 -7.52 12.87 -32.55
N ALA A 594 -6.70 12.96 -33.59
CA ALA A 594 -6.87 12.26 -34.86
C ALA A 594 -5.77 11.22 -35.03
N TYR A 595 -6.15 10.01 -35.39
CA TYR A 595 -5.22 8.93 -35.73
C TYR A 595 -5.64 8.28 -37.04
N PRO A 596 -4.74 8.06 -38.01
CA PRO A 596 -5.10 7.53 -39.32
C PRO A 596 -5.92 6.24 -39.23
N GLY A 597 -7.06 6.20 -39.92
CA GLY A 597 -7.96 5.05 -39.93
C GLY A 597 -8.89 4.94 -38.71
N ARG A 598 -8.94 5.94 -37.84
CA ARG A 598 -9.89 6.03 -36.72
C ARG A 598 -10.71 7.32 -36.80
N GLU A 599 -11.87 7.30 -36.17
CA GLU A 599 -12.66 8.52 -35.98
C GLU A 599 -11.93 9.50 -35.05
N ASP A 600 -12.06 10.79 -35.37
CA ASP A 600 -11.49 11.87 -34.59
C ASP A 600 -12.16 11.94 -33.21
N ILE A 601 -11.34 11.94 -32.15
CA ILE A 601 -11.83 11.94 -30.77
C ILE A 601 -11.79 13.36 -30.20
N GLU A 602 -12.95 13.88 -29.83
CA GLU A 602 -13.05 15.15 -29.13
C GLU A 602 -12.72 14.96 -27.64
N LEU A 603 -11.57 15.51 -27.23
CA LEU A 603 -11.01 15.42 -25.89
C LEU A 603 -11.51 16.54 -24.97
N LEU A 604 -11.90 17.69 -25.53
CA LEU A 604 -12.45 18.77 -24.74
C LEU A 604 -13.88 18.41 -24.32
N ARG A 605 -14.14 18.29 -23.02
CA ARG A 605 -15.46 17.91 -22.49
C ARG A 605 -15.95 18.94 -21.47
N PRO A 606 -17.27 19.18 -21.41
CA PRO A 606 -17.84 19.95 -20.32
C PRO A 606 -17.60 19.20 -19.00
N LYS A 607 -17.28 19.95 -17.95
CA LYS A 607 -17.17 19.47 -16.58
C LYS A 607 -18.56 18.98 -16.15
N GLN A 608 -18.63 17.77 -15.63
CA GLN A 608 -19.90 17.17 -15.17
C GLN A 608 -20.20 17.48 -13.70
N SER A 609 -19.26 18.12 -12.99
CA SER A 609 -19.38 18.47 -11.57
C SER A 609 -18.49 19.68 -11.26
N GLU A 610 -18.93 20.55 -10.34
CA GLU A 610 -18.13 21.65 -9.78
C GLU A 610 -16.82 21.17 -9.13
N LEU A 611 -16.72 19.89 -8.75
CA LEU A 611 -15.50 19.27 -8.19
C LEU A 611 -14.43 18.97 -9.26
N GLN A 612 -14.80 18.78 -10.53
CA GLN A 612 -13.83 18.68 -11.62
C GLN A 612 -13.16 20.05 -11.91
N SER A 613 -13.79 21.15 -11.44
CA SER A 613 -13.36 22.52 -11.69
C SER A 613 -12.16 22.97 -10.87
N SER A 614 -11.94 22.36 -9.70
CA SER A 614 -10.93 22.83 -8.72
C SER A 614 -9.55 22.20 -8.88
N TYR A 615 -9.44 21.06 -9.57
CA TYR A 615 -8.20 20.27 -9.66
C TYR A 615 -7.58 20.26 -11.05
N LEU A 616 -8.33 20.62 -12.08
CA LEU A 616 -7.85 20.65 -13.45
C LEU A 616 -7.34 22.07 -13.73
N ALA A 617 -6.04 22.18 -14.02
CA ALA A 617 -5.42 23.45 -14.33
C ALA A 617 -6.21 24.13 -15.46
N ASN A 618 -6.64 25.38 -15.24
CA ASN A 618 -7.27 26.19 -16.28
C ASN A 618 -6.31 26.53 -17.43
N THR A 619 -5.03 26.18 -17.29
CA THR A 619 -4.01 26.36 -18.32
C THR A 619 -3.52 25.00 -18.83
N VAL A 620 -3.32 24.90 -20.14
CA VAL A 620 -2.85 23.67 -20.78
C VAL A 620 -1.33 23.67 -20.83
N ASN A 621 -0.70 22.76 -20.10
CA ASN A 621 0.71 22.45 -20.28
C ASN A 621 0.87 21.41 -21.39
N LEU A 622 1.43 21.83 -22.54
CA LEU A 622 1.61 20.97 -23.71
C LEU A 622 2.52 19.77 -23.47
N ALA A 623 3.54 19.91 -22.60
CA ALA A 623 4.43 18.80 -22.28
C ALA A 623 3.71 17.75 -21.42
N THR A 624 2.95 18.20 -20.42
CA THR A 624 2.11 17.31 -19.59
C THR A 624 1.03 16.62 -20.43
N LEU A 625 0.38 17.36 -21.33
CA LEU A 625 -0.62 16.82 -22.25
C LEU A 625 -0.01 15.74 -23.16
N ARG A 626 1.15 16.02 -23.77
CA ARG A 626 1.86 15.06 -24.62
C ARG A 626 2.18 13.78 -23.84
N ALA A 627 2.76 13.89 -22.65
CA ALA A 627 3.13 12.75 -21.82
C ALA A 627 1.90 11.92 -21.41
N ALA A 628 0.78 12.56 -21.08
CA ALA A 628 -0.47 11.88 -20.76
C ALA A 628 -1.02 11.10 -21.97
N LEU A 629 -1.07 11.72 -23.14
CA LEU A 629 -1.57 11.10 -24.37
C LEU A 629 -0.67 9.95 -24.85
N SER A 630 0.66 10.14 -24.80
CA SER A 630 1.66 9.10 -25.09
C SER A 630 1.46 7.88 -24.19
N ARG A 631 1.41 8.09 -22.87
CA ARG A 631 1.18 7.03 -21.88
C ARG A 631 -0.14 6.29 -22.09
N LEU A 632 -1.22 7.00 -22.42
CA LEU A 632 -2.56 6.41 -22.55
C LEU A 632 -2.78 5.68 -23.88
N SER A 633 -2.25 6.24 -24.98
CA SER A 633 -2.32 5.65 -26.33
C SER A 633 -1.28 4.55 -26.60
N LEU A 634 -0.30 4.40 -25.70
CA LEU A 634 0.87 3.50 -25.85
C LEU A 634 1.80 3.89 -27.02
N LEU A 635 1.65 5.11 -27.55
CA LEU A 635 2.56 5.68 -28.54
C LEU A 635 3.72 6.38 -27.83
N PRO A 636 4.94 6.35 -28.38
CA PRO A 636 6.04 7.12 -27.84
C PRO A 636 5.82 8.63 -28.05
N ASP A 637 6.46 9.47 -27.23
CA ASP A 637 6.25 10.93 -27.22
C ASP A 637 6.49 11.57 -28.60
N GLU A 638 7.43 11.06 -29.39
CA GLU A 638 7.75 11.56 -30.74
C GLU A 638 6.62 11.31 -31.75
N ARG A 639 5.70 10.40 -31.43
CA ARG A 639 4.52 10.07 -32.25
C ARG A 639 3.27 10.81 -31.78
N VAL A 640 3.36 11.68 -30.78
CA VAL A 640 2.26 12.55 -30.34
C VAL A 640 2.57 13.99 -30.74
N GLU A 641 2.00 14.41 -31.86
CA GLU A 641 2.19 15.75 -32.42
C GLU A 641 1.03 16.65 -32.00
N ILE A 642 1.34 17.78 -31.37
CA ILE A 642 0.33 18.76 -30.93
C ILE A 642 0.44 19.99 -31.82
N GLN A 643 -0.61 20.26 -32.59
CA GLN A 643 -0.72 21.37 -33.51
C GLN A 643 -1.50 22.52 -32.87
N LEU A 644 -0.89 23.70 -32.84
CA LEU A 644 -1.50 24.96 -32.39
C LEU A 644 -1.93 25.82 -33.59
N PRO A 645 -2.94 26.67 -33.44
CA PRO A 645 -3.36 27.56 -34.51
C PRO A 645 -2.42 28.78 -34.56
N GLY A 646 -1.68 28.90 -35.66
CA GLY A 646 -0.86 30.07 -35.99
C GLY A 646 0.57 30.04 -35.42
N SER A 647 1.54 30.49 -36.22
CA SER A 647 2.96 30.59 -35.83
C SER A 647 3.20 31.83 -34.97
N THR A 648 3.06 31.73 -33.66
CA THR A 648 3.50 32.79 -32.74
C THR A 648 4.88 32.44 -32.15
N GLN A 649 5.80 33.40 -32.20
CA GLN A 649 7.20 33.26 -31.79
C GLN A 649 7.41 33.16 -30.26
N SER A 650 6.33 33.18 -29.47
CA SER A 650 6.35 32.95 -28.02
C SER A 650 5.24 31.97 -27.65
N ALA A 651 5.53 30.96 -26.82
CA ALA A 651 4.55 29.95 -26.39
C ALA A 651 3.35 30.62 -25.70
N PRO A 652 2.17 30.69 -26.34
CA PRO A 652 1.02 31.36 -25.75
C PRO A 652 0.48 30.54 -24.57
N VAL A 653 0.02 31.23 -23.53
CA VAL A 653 -0.69 30.57 -22.42
C VAL A 653 -2.09 30.17 -22.93
N LEU A 654 -2.27 28.86 -23.13
CA LEU A 654 -3.55 28.27 -23.53
C LEU A 654 -4.43 28.11 -22.30
N VAL A 655 -5.61 28.71 -22.34
CA VAL A 655 -6.58 28.68 -21.25
C VAL A 655 -7.78 27.85 -21.67
N LEU A 656 -8.23 26.93 -20.81
CA LEU A 656 -9.44 26.15 -21.02
C LEU A 656 -10.68 26.98 -20.64
N PRO A 657 -11.83 26.77 -21.31
CA PRO A 657 -13.09 27.36 -20.86
C PRO A 657 -13.39 26.98 -19.41
N ALA A 658 -14.02 27.89 -18.66
CA ALA A 658 -14.24 27.75 -17.21
C ALA A 658 -14.93 26.42 -16.82
N ASP A 659 -15.81 25.92 -17.67
CA ASP A 659 -16.57 24.68 -17.44
C ASP A 659 -16.07 23.50 -18.26
N HIS A 660 -14.82 23.51 -18.76
CA HIS A 660 -14.30 22.44 -19.62
C HIS A 660 -12.97 21.87 -19.14
N PHE A 661 -12.70 20.63 -19.51
CA PHE A 661 -11.41 19.97 -19.29
C PHE A 661 -11.02 19.09 -20.48
N ILE A 662 -9.73 18.75 -20.57
CA ILE A 662 -9.23 17.79 -21.56
C ILE A 662 -9.30 16.39 -20.95
N ASN A 663 -10.21 15.56 -21.45
CA ASN A 663 -10.33 14.16 -21.05
C ASN A 663 -9.39 13.28 -21.88
N THR A 664 -8.15 13.11 -21.43
CA THR A 664 -7.16 12.26 -22.10
C THR A 664 -7.47 10.77 -21.96
N GLU A 665 -8.33 10.35 -21.03
CA GLU A 665 -8.71 8.92 -20.87
C GLU A 665 -9.48 8.38 -22.08
N LEU A 666 -10.03 9.26 -22.92
CA LEU A 666 -10.67 8.86 -24.18
C LEU A 666 -9.69 8.27 -25.20
N VAL A 667 -8.38 8.46 -25.02
CA VAL A 667 -7.34 7.80 -25.83
C VAL A 667 -6.69 6.61 -25.14
N SER A 668 -7.25 6.13 -24.02
CA SER A 668 -6.75 5.00 -23.25
C SER A 668 -6.90 3.69 -24.02
N ALA A 669 -5.79 2.98 -24.25
CA ALA A 669 -5.83 1.64 -24.82
C ALA A 669 -6.08 0.54 -23.74
N PRO A 670 -6.87 -0.51 -24.02
CA PRO A 670 -7.68 -0.68 -25.23
C PRO A 670 -8.91 0.24 -25.21
N LEU A 671 -9.23 0.83 -26.36
CA LEU A 671 -10.45 1.60 -26.56
C LEU A 671 -11.69 0.73 -26.32
N PRO A 672 -12.80 1.35 -25.89
CA PRO A 672 -14.10 0.69 -25.83
C PRO A 672 -14.45 0.12 -27.21
N ALA A 673 -15.08 -1.06 -27.20
CA ALA A 673 -15.50 -1.78 -28.40
C ALA A 673 -16.63 -1.07 -29.14
#